data_AF-A0A017T6Z6-F1
#
_entry.id   AF-A0A017T6Z6-F1
#
_cell.length_a   1.000
_cell.length_b   1.000
_cell.length_c   1.000
_cell.angle_alpha   90.00
_cell.angle_beta   90.00
_cell.angle_gamma   90.00
#
_symmetry.space_group_name_H-M   'P 1'
#
loop_
_entity.id
_entity.type
_entity.pdbx_description
1 polymer ?
#
loop_
_entity_poly.entity_id
_entity_poly.type
_entity_poly.pdbx_seq_one_letter_code
_entity_poly.pdbx_strand_id
1 'polypeptide(L)'
;MRSMRQSAGVALLAVAGLGCGGGVGAPPGRGLAREVPTAAPIGAPGPVRYATEASQGWVEDLPGGGQRLVVSGRRMERRGLSLTALGALNPELQAGAAAPAWLGGGGKGRYVFWREREVFAAAQFDGDLVRVAELPGEVIDAFMWLDGVGLLTQMGLYVVKAADGVVRPLGVPGAAMAAAGGAQHGVVLTVFGQALFTGDGGRSFRDLGAALAEPVDVTPEGDALRISLSTGSERWVRADGRVEDAPEGEAGVTSASRAGGRRRGGGAAAEVDPGWPEAGSEGAMFAAVEAGVPLGDGGAVAIEGETVGRVDLATGRATAAAQLPEGSGSCVAFRAPEGVLALCAGDGQARVISLSGAPRIEREFEMDERASREGEPFVGVDGEALAFAGPCEGRPRPRFDMEALAGSSGSWMAARQSPVICARVSPGVWRALTVDAADATDLLAWVPRPGGAATAIVGRSGVSLGDEPRVMTRGDLRVIRVARDAPPLVFPRYRYDAGGVLSRALRARGGGVEGFFPVQAGSIDRVPVVISDEGKITALPLPPRTESLATAGGMALAQTDEGRFFETVDRGRSWVEVAPSPGDPASRASGCSPVGCRLGSIVRVGWASLAPEGAPAVDAEARRGSLSLLASRQKRRRGAPPGPFAQIACSFAGAPEGARLADSYGFGVTPTVVAPGSGHLRVGSLGSAMMPWSSMNQGTPLGEVPLSWLVPLEVWGRVRRATVKLDSDPTGVLKYRASEAQVGFFLDRAGKVVPVAAGVDSGCFASLLDDAGITWPVGGCVARGAVGAALADRLVMLAPSYRGLSLSTVSLPAAGRVPVQRDLATSLVPRGMAARYTFGAGVRAGAPVFVVVDGTGEAALAEVDLERGRFRAASRLVPLAALRLGSDPACAPRASASPAANEEVRVVLPFSTEIGLAPGKMPGVTSSGTAGVAVIRWSATTACLDAVEMSVRDERYEAEQGFYDPPGTVKKVVAHFAGPEPAWSQGGDRPGGVTATQGKGSAIRGAGSAALVLVTYGQEVRQPLTCRSAAP
;
A
#
# COMPACT_ATOMS: atom_id res chain seq x y z
N MET A 1 -67.47 -2.22 23.99
CA MET A 1 -68.77 -1.50 24.00
C MET A 1 -68.63 -0.26 24.88
N ARG A 2 -69.24 0.88 24.47
CA ARG A 2 -70.01 1.90 25.24
C ARG A 2 -69.80 1.99 26.78
N SER A 3 -69.82 3.14 27.47
CA SER A 3 -70.08 4.55 27.09
C SER A 3 -69.77 5.52 28.26
N MET A 4 -69.08 6.62 27.98
CA MET A 4 -69.45 8.03 28.29
C MET A 4 -70.50 8.37 29.39
N ARG A 5 -70.13 9.32 30.28
CA ARG A 5 -70.84 10.58 30.69
C ARG A 5 -69.95 11.36 31.69
N GLN A 6 -69.46 12.56 31.39
CA GLN A 6 -70.10 13.90 31.45
C GLN A 6 -70.34 14.47 32.86
N SER A 7 -69.72 15.64 33.13
CA SER A 7 -70.26 16.76 33.91
C SER A 7 -69.50 18.05 33.51
N ALA A 8 -70.18 19.20 33.48
CA ALA A 8 -69.67 20.47 32.98
C ALA A 8 -69.65 21.57 34.06
N GLY A 9 -68.88 22.64 33.85
CA GLY A 9 -68.81 23.80 34.75
C GLY A 9 -68.53 25.10 33.99
N VAL A 10 -69.39 26.11 34.19
CA VAL A 10 -69.55 27.32 33.36
C VAL A 10 -69.93 28.49 34.28
N ALA A 11 -69.48 29.74 34.11
CA ALA A 11 -68.33 30.37 33.43
C ALA A 11 -68.39 31.89 33.79
N LEU A 12 -67.33 32.69 33.60
CA LEU A 12 -67.50 34.16 33.60
C LEU A 12 -66.43 34.95 32.82
N LEU A 13 -66.90 36.04 32.19
CA LEU A 13 -66.17 37.03 31.40
C LEU A 13 -65.91 38.32 32.19
N ALA A 14 -65.10 39.20 31.58
CA ALA A 14 -65.03 40.68 31.69
C ALA A 14 -63.76 41.24 32.36
N VAL A 15 -63.20 42.40 31.98
CA VAL A 15 -63.35 43.27 30.77
C VAL A 15 -62.05 44.08 30.63
N ALA A 16 -61.76 44.65 29.46
CA ALA A 16 -60.56 45.45 29.20
C ALA A 16 -60.53 46.81 29.92
N GLY A 17 -59.32 47.32 30.19
CA GLY A 17 -59.07 48.70 30.63
C GLY A 17 -57.79 49.27 30.00
N LEU A 18 -57.93 50.32 29.21
CA LEU A 18 -56.81 51.09 28.64
C LEU A 18 -56.24 52.06 29.68
N GLY A 19 -54.91 52.23 29.71
CA GLY A 19 -54.25 53.24 30.54
C GLY A 19 -52.82 53.52 30.07
N CYS A 20 -52.60 54.68 29.45
CA CYS A 20 -51.26 55.15 29.12
C CYS A 20 -50.63 55.83 30.36
N GLY A 21 -49.34 55.59 30.61
CA GLY A 21 -48.58 56.28 31.66
C GLY A 21 -47.11 55.88 31.65
N GLY A 22 -46.25 56.75 31.15
CA GLY A 22 -44.79 56.53 31.16
C GLY A 22 -44.17 56.84 32.52
N GLY A 23 -43.16 56.09 32.93
CA GLY A 23 -42.47 56.29 34.20
C GLY A 23 -41.20 55.45 34.35
N VAL A 24 -40.07 56.07 34.00
CA VAL A 24 -38.67 55.85 34.47
C VAL A 24 -38.27 54.43 34.91
N GLY A 25 -37.27 53.86 34.23
CA GLY A 25 -36.88 52.45 34.36
C GLY A 25 -36.22 52.05 35.69
N ALA A 26 -36.63 50.87 36.18
CA ALA A 26 -35.88 50.03 37.11
C ALA A 26 -35.04 48.99 36.32
N PRO A 27 -33.89 48.52 36.83
CA PRO A 27 -33.07 47.54 36.13
C PRO A 27 -33.78 46.19 35.96
N PRO A 28 -33.54 45.45 34.86
CA PRO A 28 -34.26 44.21 34.57
C PRO A 28 -33.98 43.14 35.63
N GLY A 29 -35.06 42.64 36.25
CA GLY A 29 -34.99 41.51 37.17
C GLY A 29 -34.46 40.26 36.47
N ARG A 30 -33.68 39.44 37.20
CA ARG A 30 -33.22 38.12 36.74
C ARG A 30 -34.43 37.28 36.34
N GLY A 31 -34.60 37.06 35.04
CA GLY A 31 -35.58 36.09 34.53
C GLY A 31 -35.28 34.70 35.09
N LEU A 32 -36.31 34.03 35.62
CA LEU A 32 -36.20 32.66 36.08
C LEU A 32 -35.75 31.78 34.93
N ALA A 33 -34.62 31.08 35.10
CA ALA A 33 -34.09 30.18 34.09
C ALA A 33 -35.10 29.04 33.88
N ARG A 34 -35.70 28.99 32.69
CA ARG A 34 -36.57 27.90 32.25
C ARG A 34 -35.73 26.61 32.24
N GLU A 35 -36.13 25.62 33.03
CA GLU A 35 -35.45 24.32 33.05
C GLU A 35 -35.38 23.76 31.62
N VAL A 36 -34.15 23.50 31.18
CA VAL A 36 -33.88 22.86 29.89
C VAL A 36 -34.18 21.38 30.06
N PRO A 37 -35.01 20.75 29.20
CA PRO A 37 -35.29 19.32 29.30
C PRO A 37 -33.99 18.51 29.31
N THR A 38 -33.82 17.64 30.30
CA THR A 38 -32.70 16.72 30.37
C THR A 38 -32.69 15.83 29.12
N ALA A 39 -31.59 15.83 28.37
CA ALA A 39 -31.49 15.08 27.13
C ALA A 39 -31.78 13.59 27.37
N ALA A 40 -32.54 12.97 26.46
CA ALA A 40 -32.79 11.54 26.50
C ALA A 40 -31.45 10.78 26.39
N PRO A 41 -31.25 9.69 27.16
CA PRO A 41 -30.02 8.91 27.08
C PRO A 41 -29.79 8.41 25.65
N ILE A 42 -28.53 8.38 25.23
CA ILE A 42 -28.12 7.85 23.92
C ILE A 42 -28.62 6.41 23.85
N GLY A 43 -29.43 6.10 22.83
CA GLY A 43 -29.92 4.74 22.61
C GLY A 43 -28.73 3.80 22.42
N ALA A 44 -28.53 2.88 23.37
CA ALA A 44 -27.39 1.98 23.35
C ALA A 44 -27.52 1.00 22.15
N PRO A 45 -26.49 0.83 21.30
CA PRO A 45 -26.54 -0.04 20.11
C PRO A 45 -26.69 -1.56 20.36
N GLY A 46 -27.20 -1.96 21.54
CA GLY A 46 -27.28 -3.33 22.01
C GLY A 46 -25.94 -3.88 22.53
N PRO A 47 -25.88 -5.18 22.84
CA PRO A 47 -24.64 -5.85 23.21
C PRO A 47 -23.62 -5.83 22.06
N VAL A 48 -22.34 -5.90 22.42
CA VAL A 48 -21.22 -5.89 21.47
C VAL A 48 -21.35 -7.06 20.49
N ARG A 49 -21.28 -6.74 19.19
CA ARG A 49 -21.34 -7.67 18.07
C ARG A 49 -20.21 -7.35 17.09
N TYR A 50 -19.72 -8.37 16.39
CA TYR A 50 -18.66 -8.24 15.41
C TYR A 50 -19.14 -8.73 14.04
N ALA A 51 -18.98 -7.89 13.02
CA ALA A 51 -19.27 -8.21 11.63
C ALA A 51 -18.04 -7.94 10.75
N THR A 52 -18.04 -8.46 9.53
CA THR A 52 -16.98 -8.28 8.53
C THR A 52 -17.61 -8.05 7.17
N GLU A 53 -16.92 -7.31 6.31
CA GLU A 53 -17.28 -7.23 4.89
C GLU A 53 -17.20 -8.62 4.24
N ALA A 54 -18.11 -8.87 3.29
CA ALA A 54 -18.37 -10.21 2.75
C ALA A 54 -17.26 -10.75 1.83
N SER A 55 -16.36 -9.89 1.37
CA SER A 55 -15.39 -10.16 0.30
C SER A 55 -14.02 -10.61 0.81
N GLN A 56 -13.64 -10.26 2.05
CA GLN A 56 -12.31 -10.55 2.57
C GLN A 56 -12.26 -11.92 3.24
N GLY A 57 -11.27 -12.72 2.84
CA GLY A 57 -11.01 -14.03 3.42
C GLY A 57 -12.02 -15.13 3.07
N TRP A 58 -12.93 -14.91 2.12
CA TRP A 58 -13.94 -15.91 1.73
C TRP A 58 -13.32 -17.25 1.30
N VAL A 59 -13.86 -18.35 1.81
CA VAL A 59 -13.38 -19.73 1.56
C VAL A 59 -14.45 -20.59 0.88
N GLU A 60 -15.67 -20.60 1.41
CA GLU A 60 -16.84 -21.24 0.80
C GLU A 60 -18.16 -20.68 1.37
N ASP A 61 -19.24 -20.82 0.60
CA ASP A 61 -20.62 -20.60 1.06
C ASP A 61 -21.21 -21.89 1.65
N LEU A 62 -22.08 -21.75 2.65
CA LEU A 62 -22.75 -22.85 3.34
C LEU A 62 -24.24 -22.94 2.96
N PRO A 63 -24.84 -24.15 3.01
CA PRO A 63 -26.29 -24.30 2.95
C PRO A 63 -26.98 -23.39 3.98
N GLY A 64 -28.03 -22.68 3.55
CA GLY A 64 -28.77 -21.73 4.41
C GLY A 64 -28.15 -20.33 4.51
N GLY A 65 -27.19 -19.97 3.64
CA GLY A 65 -26.66 -18.60 3.55
C GLY A 65 -25.62 -18.24 4.60
N GLY A 66 -25.06 -19.24 5.29
CA GLY A 66 -23.82 -19.07 6.07
C GLY A 66 -22.60 -18.97 5.15
N GLN A 67 -21.47 -18.50 5.67
CA GLN A 67 -20.20 -18.46 4.93
C GLN A 67 -19.03 -18.83 5.84
N ARG A 68 -17.99 -19.41 5.25
CA ARG A 68 -16.72 -19.72 5.92
C ARG A 68 -15.63 -18.79 5.41
N LEU A 69 -14.95 -18.15 6.34
CA LEU A 69 -14.04 -17.03 6.09
C LEU A 69 -12.74 -17.22 6.90
N VAL A 70 -11.61 -16.75 6.39
CA VAL A 70 -10.38 -16.51 7.17
C VAL A 70 -10.24 -15.00 7.36
N VAL A 71 -10.66 -14.51 8.52
CA VAL A 71 -10.63 -13.08 8.84
C VAL A 71 -9.60 -12.85 9.93
N SER A 72 -8.67 -11.94 9.67
CA SER A 72 -7.68 -11.48 10.64
C SER A 72 -7.00 -12.64 11.37
N GLY A 73 -6.26 -13.48 10.64
CA GLY A 73 -5.52 -14.58 11.25
C GLY A 73 -6.33 -15.85 11.57
N ARG A 74 -7.67 -15.83 11.48
CA ARG A 74 -8.51 -16.88 12.09
C ARG A 74 -9.63 -17.38 11.18
N ARG A 75 -9.94 -18.67 11.34
CA ARG A 75 -11.09 -19.33 10.70
C ARG A 75 -12.37 -18.92 11.42
N MET A 76 -13.37 -18.51 10.63
CA MET A 76 -14.64 -17.95 11.08
C MET A 76 -15.78 -18.55 10.28
N GLU A 77 -16.93 -18.73 10.93
CA GLU A 77 -18.21 -18.92 10.26
C GLU A 77 -19.11 -17.70 10.49
N ARG A 78 -19.64 -17.16 9.39
CA ARG A 78 -20.55 -16.02 9.37
C ARG A 78 -21.97 -16.51 9.14
N ARG A 79 -22.91 -16.15 10.02
CA ARG A 79 -24.36 -16.35 9.83
C ARG A 79 -25.09 -15.03 10.08
N GLY A 80 -25.61 -14.42 9.02
CA GLY A 80 -26.03 -13.01 9.06
C GLY A 80 -24.83 -12.13 9.43
N LEU A 81 -25.00 -11.28 10.45
CA LEU A 81 -23.88 -10.52 11.03
C LEU A 81 -23.02 -11.29 12.04
N SER A 82 -23.48 -12.45 12.55
CA SER A 82 -22.76 -13.15 13.61
C SER A 82 -21.49 -13.82 13.07
N LEU A 83 -20.34 -13.43 13.60
CA LEU A 83 -19.05 -14.10 13.39
C LEU A 83 -18.72 -15.03 14.56
N THR A 84 -18.58 -16.32 14.28
CA THR A 84 -18.17 -17.35 15.24
C THR A 84 -16.79 -17.88 14.85
N ALA A 85 -15.81 -17.78 15.75
CA ALA A 85 -14.49 -18.35 15.53
C ALA A 85 -14.53 -19.88 15.56
N LEU A 86 -13.86 -20.53 14.61
CA LEU A 86 -13.81 -21.98 14.45
C LEU A 86 -12.39 -22.54 14.56
N GLY A 87 -12.28 -23.72 15.16
CA GLY A 87 -11.02 -24.45 15.33
C GLY A 87 -9.98 -23.74 16.23
N ALA A 88 -8.77 -24.30 16.25
CA ALA A 88 -7.65 -23.74 17.01
C ALA A 88 -7.15 -22.40 16.45
N LEU A 89 -6.63 -21.53 17.34
CA LEU A 89 -6.04 -20.23 17.02
C LEU A 89 -4.67 -20.33 16.31
N ASN A 90 -3.92 -21.40 16.58
CA ASN A 90 -2.56 -21.58 16.07
C ASN A 90 -2.51 -22.71 15.03
N PRO A 91 -1.82 -22.51 13.89
CA PRO A 91 -1.19 -21.28 13.43
C PRO A 91 -2.22 -20.19 13.05
N GLU A 92 -1.78 -18.93 13.17
CA GLU A 92 -2.45 -17.79 12.55
C GLU A 92 -2.43 -17.94 11.01
N LEU A 93 -3.51 -17.57 10.32
CA LEU A 93 -3.73 -17.78 8.89
C LEU A 93 -4.01 -16.48 8.14
N GLN A 94 -3.28 -16.25 7.06
CA GLN A 94 -3.44 -15.10 6.17
C GLN A 94 -4.73 -15.21 5.35
N ALA A 95 -5.01 -16.38 4.77
CA ALA A 95 -6.23 -16.68 4.03
C ALA A 95 -6.42 -18.21 3.86
N GLY A 96 -7.49 -18.61 3.17
CA GLY A 96 -7.77 -19.99 2.82
C GLY A 96 -8.65 -20.13 1.58
N ALA A 97 -8.78 -21.35 1.08
CA ALA A 97 -9.66 -21.71 -0.04
C ALA A 97 -10.14 -23.16 0.11
N ALA A 98 -11.37 -23.43 -0.31
CA ALA A 98 -11.91 -24.78 -0.42
C ALA A 98 -11.57 -25.41 -1.76
N ALA A 99 -11.36 -26.73 -1.78
CA ALA A 99 -11.26 -27.51 -3.00
C ALA A 99 -12.58 -27.43 -3.81
N PRO A 100 -12.52 -27.56 -5.15
CA PRO A 100 -13.73 -27.53 -5.97
C PRO A 100 -14.76 -28.59 -5.58
N ALA A 101 -16.04 -28.26 -5.72
CA ALA A 101 -17.15 -29.17 -5.36
C ALA A 101 -17.17 -30.46 -6.21
N TRP A 102 -16.68 -30.43 -7.45
CA TRP A 102 -16.62 -31.59 -8.35
C TRP A 102 -15.65 -32.69 -7.90
N LEU A 103 -14.81 -32.44 -6.90
CA LEU A 103 -13.93 -33.45 -6.29
C LEU A 103 -14.57 -34.19 -5.10
N GLY A 104 -15.80 -33.82 -4.73
CA GLY A 104 -16.50 -34.37 -3.57
C GLY A 104 -15.97 -33.85 -2.23
N GLY A 105 -16.47 -34.43 -1.15
CA GLY A 105 -16.04 -34.14 0.22
C GLY A 105 -15.18 -35.27 0.80
N GLY A 106 -14.27 -34.93 1.72
CA GLY A 106 -13.55 -35.90 2.58
C GLY A 106 -12.06 -36.13 2.28
N GLY A 107 -11.49 -35.49 1.25
CA GLY A 107 -10.03 -35.51 1.01
C GLY A 107 -9.25 -34.68 2.05
N LYS A 108 -7.98 -35.04 2.30
CA LYS A 108 -7.13 -34.34 3.29
C LYS A 108 -6.86 -32.87 2.95
N GLY A 109 -6.89 -32.53 1.65
CA GLY A 109 -6.76 -31.17 1.11
C GLY A 109 -8.10 -30.53 0.75
N ARG A 110 -9.22 -30.92 1.38
CA ARG A 110 -10.53 -30.29 1.14
C ARG A 110 -10.52 -28.79 1.45
N TYR A 111 -9.80 -28.38 2.48
CA TYR A 111 -9.51 -26.98 2.79
C TYR A 111 -8.01 -26.76 2.78
N VAL A 112 -7.59 -25.65 2.20
CA VAL A 112 -6.19 -25.24 2.11
C VAL A 112 -6.08 -23.85 2.68
N PHE A 113 -5.18 -23.68 3.63
CA PHE A 113 -4.92 -22.43 4.33
C PHE A 113 -3.45 -22.08 4.21
N TRP A 114 -3.10 -20.80 4.35
CA TRP A 114 -1.70 -20.38 4.29
C TRP A 114 -1.39 -19.23 5.23
N ARG A 115 -0.11 -19.10 5.56
CA ARG A 115 0.50 -17.92 6.17
C ARG A 115 1.85 -17.71 5.52
N GLU A 116 2.03 -16.58 4.85
CA GLU A 116 3.22 -16.26 4.07
C GLU A 116 3.55 -17.40 3.07
N ARG A 117 4.60 -18.18 3.35
CA ARG A 117 5.06 -19.35 2.58
C ARG A 117 4.52 -20.69 3.08
N GLU A 118 4.00 -20.74 4.30
CA GLU A 118 3.59 -21.98 4.96
C GLU A 118 2.18 -22.37 4.50
N VAL A 119 2.02 -23.61 4.02
CA VAL A 119 0.75 -24.13 3.50
C VAL A 119 0.25 -25.25 4.41
N PHE A 120 -1.02 -25.15 4.79
CA PHE A 120 -1.73 -26.08 5.66
C PHE A 120 -2.93 -26.67 4.94
N ALA A 121 -3.25 -27.92 5.24
CA ALA A 121 -4.42 -28.62 4.74
C ALA A 121 -5.29 -29.11 5.91
N ALA A 122 -6.60 -29.17 5.69
CA ALA A 122 -7.55 -29.81 6.59
C ALA A 122 -8.69 -30.49 5.81
N ALA A 123 -9.18 -31.62 6.34
CA ALA A 123 -10.33 -32.33 5.75
C ALA A 123 -11.68 -31.66 6.07
N GLN A 124 -11.73 -30.88 7.15
CA GLN A 124 -12.89 -30.10 7.61
C GLN A 124 -12.43 -28.66 7.90
N PHE A 125 -13.31 -27.68 7.71
CA PHE A 125 -12.94 -26.27 7.81
C PHE A 125 -12.44 -25.90 9.21
N ASP A 126 -13.04 -26.45 10.25
CA ASP A 126 -12.75 -26.26 11.67
C ASP A 126 -11.77 -27.29 12.26
N GLY A 127 -11.42 -28.34 11.50
CA GLY A 127 -10.55 -29.43 11.95
C GLY A 127 -9.07 -29.05 12.14
N ASP A 128 -8.24 -30.05 12.45
CA ASP A 128 -6.81 -29.83 12.68
C ASP A 128 -6.08 -29.40 11.39
N LEU A 129 -5.16 -28.44 11.56
CA LEU A 129 -4.35 -27.88 10.48
C LEU A 129 -3.05 -28.69 10.35
N VAL A 130 -2.91 -29.44 9.27
CA VAL A 130 -1.69 -30.19 8.95
C VAL A 130 -0.85 -29.35 8.00
N ARG A 131 0.38 -28.98 8.38
CA ARG A 131 1.33 -28.34 7.45
C ARG A 131 1.70 -29.34 6.35
N VAL A 132 1.43 -28.98 5.09
CA VAL A 132 1.69 -29.84 3.92
C VAL A 132 2.87 -29.37 3.09
N ALA A 133 3.22 -28.08 3.13
CA ALA A 133 4.39 -27.55 2.43
C ALA A 133 4.92 -26.25 3.04
N GLU A 134 6.10 -25.86 2.57
CA GLU A 134 6.61 -24.50 2.60
C GLU A 134 7.00 -24.13 1.16
N LEU A 135 6.36 -23.11 0.60
CA LEU A 135 6.60 -22.66 -0.77
C LEU A 135 7.80 -21.70 -0.83
N PRO A 136 8.49 -21.56 -1.98
CA PRO A 136 9.63 -20.64 -2.11
C PRO A 136 9.21 -19.16 -2.02
N GLY A 137 7.94 -18.84 -2.27
CA GLY A 137 7.38 -17.49 -2.22
C GLY A 137 6.09 -17.40 -1.43
N GLU A 138 5.77 -16.19 -1.00
CA GLU A 138 4.51 -15.87 -0.33
C GLU A 138 3.30 -16.23 -1.20
N VAL A 139 2.27 -16.86 -0.62
CA VAL A 139 0.98 -17.13 -1.27
C VAL A 139 0.14 -15.85 -1.23
N ILE A 140 -0.18 -15.34 -2.42
CA ILE A 140 -0.90 -14.08 -2.61
C ILE A 140 -2.39 -14.32 -2.88
N ASP A 141 -2.73 -15.42 -3.56
CA ASP A 141 -4.10 -15.78 -3.91
C ASP A 141 -4.23 -17.30 -4.08
N ALA A 142 -5.44 -17.82 -4.09
CA ALA A 142 -5.75 -19.20 -4.50
C ALA A 142 -6.42 -19.23 -5.89
N PHE A 143 -6.85 -20.40 -6.36
CA PHE A 143 -7.83 -20.59 -7.44
C PHE A 143 -8.38 -22.03 -7.40
N MET A 144 -9.51 -22.27 -8.06
CA MET A 144 -10.03 -23.63 -8.24
C MET A 144 -9.29 -24.31 -9.40
N TRP A 145 -8.74 -25.50 -9.16
CA TRP A 145 -8.03 -26.28 -10.17
C TRP A 145 -8.54 -27.72 -10.30
N LEU A 146 -8.19 -28.37 -11.40
CA LEU A 146 -8.71 -29.67 -11.87
C LEU A 146 -8.79 -30.73 -10.75
N ASP A 147 -7.70 -30.90 -9.98
CA ASP A 147 -7.50 -31.89 -8.92
C ASP A 147 -7.33 -31.31 -7.50
N GLY A 148 -7.59 -30.01 -7.29
CA GLY A 148 -7.50 -29.41 -5.96
C GLY A 148 -7.52 -27.88 -5.93
N VAL A 149 -6.88 -27.32 -4.91
CA VAL A 149 -6.73 -25.86 -4.73
C VAL A 149 -5.44 -25.41 -5.40
N GLY A 150 -5.55 -24.55 -6.40
CA GLY A 150 -4.42 -23.81 -6.93
C GLY A 150 -3.98 -22.70 -5.97
N LEU A 151 -2.67 -22.45 -5.86
CA LEU A 151 -2.08 -21.36 -5.09
C LEU A 151 -1.22 -20.50 -6.02
N LEU A 152 -1.51 -19.20 -6.07
CA LEU A 152 -0.71 -18.19 -6.73
C LEU A 152 0.28 -17.60 -5.73
N THR A 153 1.58 -17.77 -5.98
CA THR A 153 2.64 -17.20 -5.15
C THR A 153 3.33 -16.00 -5.82
N GLN A 154 4.25 -15.36 -5.10
CA GLN A 154 5.28 -14.51 -5.69
C GLN A 154 6.21 -15.26 -6.66
N MET A 155 6.20 -16.60 -6.65
CA MET A 155 7.21 -17.45 -7.29
C MET A 155 6.62 -18.42 -8.33
N GLY A 156 5.34 -18.29 -8.68
CA GLY A 156 4.66 -19.16 -9.65
C GLY A 156 3.37 -19.80 -9.12
N LEU A 157 2.82 -20.76 -9.88
CA LEU A 157 1.57 -21.46 -9.55
C LEU A 157 1.82 -22.87 -9.02
N TYR A 158 1.19 -23.17 -7.89
CA TYR A 158 1.17 -24.48 -7.25
C TYR A 158 -0.25 -25.05 -7.20
N VAL A 159 -0.37 -26.35 -6.95
CA VAL A 159 -1.63 -27.03 -6.68
C VAL A 159 -1.46 -27.90 -5.45
N VAL A 160 -2.36 -27.75 -4.49
CA VAL A 160 -2.54 -28.66 -3.35
C VAL A 160 -3.66 -29.63 -3.72
N LYS A 161 -3.31 -30.91 -3.89
CA LYS A 161 -4.27 -31.95 -4.27
C LYS A 161 -5.31 -32.16 -3.17
N ALA A 162 -6.59 -32.18 -3.56
CA ALA A 162 -7.68 -32.33 -2.59
C ALA A 162 -7.66 -33.69 -1.87
N ALA A 163 -7.28 -34.76 -2.58
CA ALA A 163 -7.34 -36.13 -2.05
C ALA A 163 -6.37 -36.37 -0.87
N ASP A 164 -5.10 -36.01 -1.05
CA ASP A 164 -3.98 -36.37 -0.15
C ASP A 164 -3.31 -35.16 0.52
N GLY A 165 -3.57 -33.94 0.04
CA GLY A 165 -2.91 -32.71 0.49
C GLY A 165 -1.53 -32.47 -0.13
N VAL A 166 -1.11 -33.28 -1.12
CA VAL A 166 0.23 -33.16 -1.73
C VAL A 166 0.31 -31.88 -2.56
N VAL A 167 1.37 -31.10 -2.31
CA VAL A 167 1.64 -29.85 -3.04
C VAL A 167 2.60 -30.10 -4.19
N ARG A 168 2.25 -29.60 -5.38
CA ARG A 168 3.05 -29.71 -6.62
C ARG A 168 3.04 -28.40 -7.40
N PRO A 169 4.06 -28.09 -8.22
CA PRO A 169 3.94 -27.06 -9.25
C PRO A 169 2.78 -27.37 -10.21
N LEU A 170 2.20 -26.33 -10.82
CA LEU A 170 1.13 -26.49 -11.82
C LEU A 170 1.59 -27.30 -13.04
N GLY A 171 2.87 -27.16 -13.42
CA GLY A 171 3.50 -27.89 -14.53
C GLY A 171 3.43 -27.19 -15.89
N VAL A 172 2.89 -25.97 -15.94
CA VAL A 172 2.81 -25.13 -17.15
C VAL A 172 3.83 -23.99 -17.03
N PRO A 173 4.92 -23.98 -17.82
CA PRO A 173 5.97 -22.97 -17.73
C PRO A 173 5.44 -21.55 -18.01
N GLY A 174 5.85 -20.57 -17.19
CA GLY A 174 5.39 -19.18 -17.35
C GLY A 174 3.89 -18.97 -17.10
N ALA A 175 3.21 -19.91 -16.43
CA ALA A 175 1.82 -19.75 -16.04
C ALA A 175 1.66 -18.59 -15.05
N ALA A 176 0.78 -17.64 -15.38
CA ALA A 176 0.45 -16.47 -14.58
C ALA A 176 -0.90 -16.64 -13.88
N MET A 177 -1.89 -17.18 -14.59
CA MET A 177 -3.20 -17.48 -14.02
C MET A 177 -3.71 -18.82 -14.50
N ALA A 178 -4.62 -19.39 -13.73
CA ALA A 178 -5.27 -20.64 -14.05
C ALA A 178 -6.66 -20.70 -13.40
N ALA A 179 -7.62 -21.29 -14.09
CA ALA A 179 -8.89 -21.70 -13.51
C ALA A 179 -9.43 -22.95 -14.21
N ALA A 180 -10.07 -23.82 -13.43
CA ALA A 180 -10.79 -24.98 -13.92
C ALA A 180 -12.31 -24.74 -13.87
N GLY A 181 -13.03 -25.21 -14.88
CA GLY A 181 -14.51 -25.29 -14.89
C GLY A 181 -15.03 -26.67 -14.48
N GLY A 182 -14.12 -27.64 -14.27
CA GLY A 182 -14.44 -29.00 -13.88
C GLY A 182 -13.17 -29.83 -13.67
N ALA A 183 -13.33 -31.15 -13.47
CA ALA A 183 -12.21 -32.06 -13.25
C ALA A 183 -11.35 -32.31 -14.51
N GLN A 184 -11.90 -32.06 -15.71
CA GLN A 184 -11.23 -32.34 -16.98
C GLN A 184 -10.75 -31.08 -17.70
N HIS A 185 -11.46 -29.96 -17.56
CA HIS A 185 -11.20 -28.76 -18.36
C HIS A 185 -10.82 -27.52 -17.56
N GLY A 186 -9.87 -26.77 -18.11
CA GLY A 186 -9.26 -25.61 -17.49
C GLY A 186 -8.51 -24.75 -18.51
N VAL A 187 -8.32 -23.48 -18.19
CA VAL A 187 -7.48 -22.54 -18.96
C VAL A 187 -6.37 -22.02 -18.07
N VAL A 188 -5.16 -21.99 -18.62
CA VAL A 188 -3.98 -21.36 -18.02
C VAL A 188 -3.58 -20.18 -18.90
N LEU A 189 -3.54 -18.97 -18.32
CA LEU A 189 -2.99 -17.79 -18.97
C LEU A 189 -1.49 -17.68 -18.66
N THR A 190 -0.65 -17.52 -19.68
CA THR A 190 0.80 -17.37 -19.50
C THR A 190 1.22 -15.90 -19.48
N VAL A 191 2.39 -15.61 -18.91
CA VAL A 191 3.01 -14.27 -18.95
C VAL A 191 3.23 -13.71 -20.36
N PHE A 192 3.27 -14.57 -21.37
CA PHE A 192 3.41 -14.17 -22.78
C PHE A 192 2.04 -13.88 -23.44
N GLY A 193 0.93 -13.95 -22.69
CA GLY A 193 -0.42 -13.67 -23.19
C GLY A 193 -1.08 -14.83 -23.95
N GLN A 194 -0.56 -16.06 -23.79
CA GLN A 194 -1.20 -17.26 -24.33
C GLN A 194 -2.34 -17.73 -23.42
N ALA A 195 -3.34 -18.40 -23.98
CA ALA A 195 -4.40 -19.08 -23.23
C ALA A 195 -4.36 -20.58 -23.54
N LEU A 196 -3.75 -21.35 -22.65
CA LEU A 196 -3.56 -22.79 -22.79
C LEU A 196 -4.75 -23.53 -22.18
N PHE A 197 -5.61 -24.07 -23.03
CA PHE A 197 -6.76 -24.88 -22.65
C PHE A 197 -6.40 -26.37 -22.53
N THR A 198 -6.83 -27.02 -21.46
CA THR A 198 -6.87 -28.48 -21.35
C THR A 198 -8.32 -28.94 -21.27
N GLY A 199 -8.61 -30.12 -21.82
CA GLY A 199 -9.90 -30.82 -21.69
C GLY A 199 -9.74 -32.29 -21.25
N ASP A 200 -8.54 -32.68 -20.79
CA ASP A 200 -8.16 -34.06 -20.47
C ASP A 200 -7.53 -34.22 -19.07
N GLY A 201 -7.84 -33.28 -18.17
CA GLY A 201 -7.32 -33.27 -16.80
C GLY A 201 -5.89 -32.74 -16.70
N GLY A 202 -5.46 -31.89 -17.63
CA GLY A 202 -4.12 -31.28 -17.65
C GLY A 202 -3.03 -32.20 -18.18
N ARG A 203 -3.39 -33.23 -18.97
CA ARG A 203 -2.41 -34.11 -19.64
C ARG A 203 -1.88 -33.50 -20.93
N SER A 204 -2.72 -32.73 -21.63
CA SER A 204 -2.33 -31.93 -22.79
C SER A 204 -2.96 -30.54 -22.76
N PHE A 205 -2.36 -29.61 -23.51
CA PHE A 205 -2.79 -28.22 -23.61
C PHE A 205 -2.82 -27.76 -25.08
N ARG A 206 -3.90 -27.07 -25.47
CA ARG A 206 -4.11 -26.42 -26.77
C ARG A 206 -4.10 -24.91 -26.58
N ASP A 207 -3.34 -24.18 -27.39
CA ASP A 207 -3.35 -22.71 -27.36
C ASP A 207 -4.60 -22.15 -28.02
N LEU A 208 -5.35 -21.33 -27.29
CA LEU A 208 -6.53 -20.58 -27.73
C LEU A 208 -6.23 -19.08 -27.96
N GLY A 209 -5.00 -18.61 -27.77
CA GLY A 209 -4.63 -17.19 -27.85
C GLY A 209 -4.98 -16.51 -29.18
N ALA A 210 -5.01 -17.28 -30.28
CA ALA A 210 -5.47 -16.78 -31.58
C ALA A 210 -6.97 -16.45 -31.63
N ALA A 211 -7.80 -17.17 -30.85
CA ALA A 211 -9.25 -16.97 -30.75
C ALA A 211 -9.65 -16.01 -29.62
N LEU A 212 -8.82 -15.90 -28.57
CA LEU A 212 -9.09 -15.11 -27.36
C LEU A 212 -8.42 -13.73 -27.32
N ALA A 213 -7.80 -13.27 -28.41
CA ALA A 213 -7.34 -11.89 -28.63
C ALA A 213 -6.97 -11.08 -27.35
N GLU A 214 -5.79 -11.38 -26.78
CA GLU A 214 -5.24 -10.74 -25.56
C GLU A 214 -6.08 -10.97 -24.28
N PRO A 215 -6.15 -12.22 -23.79
CA PRO A 215 -6.82 -12.58 -22.55
C PRO A 215 -6.06 -12.06 -21.32
N VAL A 216 -6.78 -11.43 -20.37
CA VAL A 216 -6.18 -10.78 -19.18
C VAL A 216 -6.61 -11.38 -17.85
N ASP A 217 -7.76 -12.03 -17.80
CA ASP A 217 -8.29 -12.71 -16.61
C ASP A 217 -9.09 -13.94 -17.03
N VAL A 218 -9.20 -14.93 -16.14
CA VAL A 218 -10.03 -16.11 -16.32
C VAL A 218 -10.79 -16.40 -15.02
N THR A 219 -12.11 -16.50 -15.13
CA THR A 219 -13.03 -16.78 -14.03
C THR A 219 -13.94 -17.97 -14.40
N PRO A 220 -14.11 -18.98 -13.53
CA PRO A 220 -15.04 -20.07 -13.79
C PRO A 220 -16.49 -19.64 -13.58
N GLU A 221 -17.37 -20.04 -14.49
CA GLU A 221 -18.79 -19.70 -14.50
C GLU A 221 -19.62 -20.92 -14.94
N GLY A 222 -20.16 -21.63 -13.96
CA GLY A 222 -20.79 -22.94 -14.20
C GLY A 222 -19.78 -23.95 -14.75
N ASP A 223 -20.08 -24.52 -15.91
CA ASP A 223 -19.20 -25.40 -16.68
C ASP A 223 -18.32 -24.66 -17.69
N ALA A 224 -18.47 -23.34 -17.84
CA ALA A 224 -17.69 -22.52 -18.76
C ALA A 224 -16.58 -21.74 -18.03
N LEU A 225 -15.62 -21.26 -18.79
CA LEU A 225 -14.56 -20.37 -18.34
C LEU A 225 -14.71 -19.03 -19.04
N ARG A 226 -15.10 -18.01 -18.27
CA ARG A 226 -15.23 -16.63 -18.75
C ARG A 226 -13.85 -15.98 -18.79
N ILE A 227 -13.47 -15.48 -19.96
CA ILE A 227 -12.19 -14.85 -20.26
C ILE A 227 -12.43 -13.37 -20.52
N SER A 228 -11.85 -12.50 -19.71
CA SER A 228 -11.86 -11.05 -19.97
C SER A 228 -10.69 -10.68 -20.88
N LEU A 229 -10.92 -9.81 -21.86
CA LEU A 229 -9.91 -9.40 -22.85
C LEU A 229 -9.36 -8.00 -22.58
N SER A 230 -8.22 -7.65 -23.22
CA SER A 230 -7.59 -6.33 -23.14
C SER A 230 -8.51 -5.17 -23.55
N THR A 231 -9.43 -5.46 -24.47
CA THR A 231 -10.47 -4.56 -25.00
C THR A 231 -11.63 -4.32 -24.03
N GLY A 232 -11.72 -5.06 -22.93
CA GLY A 232 -12.87 -5.06 -22.01
C GLY A 232 -14.06 -5.92 -22.46
N SER A 233 -14.00 -6.55 -23.64
CA SER A 233 -14.97 -7.58 -24.03
C SER A 233 -14.71 -8.89 -23.29
N GLU A 234 -15.72 -9.74 -23.19
CA GLU A 234 -15.64 -11.05 -22.54
C GLU A 234 -15.92 -12.18 -23.56
N ARG A 235 -15.30 -13.34 -23.37
CA ARG A 235 -15.42 -14.56 -24.19
C ARG A 235 -15.60 -15.77 -23.28
N TRP A 236 -16.32 -16.80 -23.73
CA TRP A 236 -16.51 -18.03 -22.96
C TRP A 236 -15.79 -19.20 -23.62
N VAL A 237 -15.06 -19.98 -22.83
CA VAL A 237 -14.45 -21.24 -23.24
C VAL A 237 -15.23 -22.38 -22.61
N ARG A 238 -15.85 -23.22 -23.45
CA ARG A 238 -16.64 -24.39 -23.01
C ARG A 238 -15.75 -25.58 -22.65
N ALA A 239 -16.35 -26.64 -22.11
CA ALA A 239 -15.66 -27.88 -21.72
C ALA A 239 -15.01 -28.65 -22.89
N ASP A 240 -15.43 -28.44 -24.15
CA ASP A 240 -14.77 -28.93 -25.37
C ASP A 240 -13.68 -27.98 -25.91
N GLY A 241 -13.50 -26.83 -25.23
CA GLY A 241 -12.59 -25.76 -25.59
C GLY A 241 -13.05 -24.92 -26.79
N ARG A 242 -14.34 -24.96 -27.16
CA ARG A 242 -14.94 -24.00 -28.10
C ARG A 242 -14.95 -22.61 -27.46
N VAL A 243 -14.56 -21.61 -28.24
CA VAL A 243 -14.61 -20.19 -27.85
C VAL A 243 -15.90 -19.57 -28.39
N GLU A 244 -16.64 -18.90 -27.53
CA GLU A 244 -17.91 -18.22 -27.83
C GLU A 244 -17.84 -16.74 -27.46
N ASP A 245 -18.61 -15.92 -28.18
CA ASP A 245 -18.98 -14.57 -27.76
C ASP A 245 -19.88 -14.59 -26.52
N ALA A 246 -20.04 -13.45 -25.87
CA ALA A 246 -21.05 -13.27 -24.82
C ALA A 246 -22.45 -13.64 -25.35
N PRO A 247 -23.31 -14.31 -24.56
CA PRO A 247 -24.70 -14.50 -24.94
C PRO A 247 -25.37 -13.14 -25.17
N GLU A 248 -26.01 -12.97 -26.34
CA GLU A 248 -26.71 -11.75 -26.73
C GLU A 248 -27.88 -11.47 -25.76
N GLY A 249 -27.61 -10.66 -24.73
CA GLY A 249 -28.58 -10.33 -23.68
C GLY A 249 -27.93 -9.77 -22.41
N GLU A 250 -26.70 -10.17 -22.08
CA GLU A 250 -26.03 -9.76 -20.81
C GLU A 250 -25.05 -8.58 -20.96
N ALA A 251 -24.79 -8.14 -22.19
CA ALA A 251 -23.82 -7.09 -22.52
C ALA A 251 -24.13 -5.67 -21.95
N GLY A 252 -25.23 -5.50 -21.20
CA GLY A 252 -25.68 -4.21 -20.66
C GLY A 252 -25.02 -3.77 -19.35
N VAL A 253 -24.36 -4.67 -18.60
CA VAL A 253 -23.71 -4.33 -17.32
C VAL A 253 -22.21 -4.18 -17.53
N THR A 254 -21.76 -2.95 -17.75
CA THR A 254 -20.36 -2.62 -18.03
C THR A 254 -19.40 -3.10 -16.92
N SER A 255 -18.48 -4.01 -17.26
CA SER A 255 -17.61 -4.75 -16.31
C SER A 255 -16.60 -3.88 -15.53
N ALA A 256 -16.49 -2.57 -15.83
CA ALA A 256 -15.51 -1.65 -15.25
C ALA A 256 -15.59 -1.51 -13.72
N SER A 257 -16.78 -1.63 -13.13
CA SER A 257 -17.01 -1.55 -11.68
C SER A 257 -16.71 -2.86 -10.94
N ARG A 258 -16.57 -4.00 -11.62
CA ARG A 258 -16.24 -5.31 -10.99
C ARG A 258 -14.74 -5.59 -10.85
N ALA A 259 -13.88 -4.86 -11.56
CA ALA A 259 -12.44 -5.10 -11.59
C ALA A 259 -11.70 -4.87 -10.25
N GLY A 260 -12.34 -4.24 -9.26
CA GLY A 260 -11.75 -3.92 -7.95
C GLY A 260 -11.74 -5.07 -6.95
N GLY A 261 -12.59 -6.09 -7.12
CA GLY A 261 -12.71 -7.18 -6.14
C GLY A 261 -13.09 -8.50 -6.81
N ARG A 262 -12.20 -9.49 -6.74
CA ARG A 262 -12.45 -10.88 -7.17
C ARG A 262 -13.50 -11.53 -6.25
N ARG A 263 -14.79 -11.25 -6.48
CA ARG A 263 -15.90 -12.05 -5.97
C ARG A 263 -15.83 -13.44 -6.63
N ARG A 264 -15.10 -14.37 -6.02
CA ARG A 264 -15.18 -15.78 -6.34
C ARG A 264 -16.43 -16.37 -5.71
N GLY A 265 -17.11 -17.25 -6.44
CA GLY A 265 -18.34 -17.89 -6.02
C GLY A 265 -19.56 -17.21 -6.63
N GLY A 266 -20.25 -17.93 -7.51
CA GLY A 266 -21.60 -17.59 -8.00
C GLY A 266 -22.68 -17.86 -6.94
N GLY A 267 -22.42 -17.49 -5.69
CA GLY A 267 -23.46 -17.42 -4.67
C GLY A 267 -24.50 -16.39 -5.09
N ALA A 268 -25.79 -16.70 -4.89
CA ALA A 268 -26.92 -15.87 -5.32
C ALA A 268 -26.63 -14.38 -5.04
N ALA A 269 -26.71 -13.57 -6.10
CA ALA A 269 -26.30 -12.16 -6.08
C ALA A 269 -26.83 -11.51 -4.80
N ALA A 270 -25.90 -11.15 -3.90
CA ALA A 270 -26.25 -10.64 -2.58
C ALA A 270 -27.22 -9.49 -2.77
N GLU A 271 -28.48 -9.75 -2.42
CA GLU A 271 -29.65 -8.94 -2.75
C GLU A 271 -29.32 -7.46 -2.54
N VAL A 272 -29.13 -6.75 -3.66
CA VAL A 272 -28.47 -5.44 -3.67
C VAL A 272 -29.26 -4.53 -2.76
N ASP A 273 -28.56 -3.92 -1.81
CA ASP A 273 -29.14 -2.96 -0.87
C ASP A 273 -29.66 -1.76 -1.67
N PRO A 274 -30.96 -1.67 -1.97
CA PRO A 274 -31.43 -1.00 -3.18
C PRO A 274 -31.45 0.53 -3.05
N GLY A 275 -30.95 1.07 -1.93
CA GLY A 275 -30.74 2.49 -1.69
C GLY A 275 -29.31 2.89 -1.33
N TRP A 276 -28.40 1.97 -1.00
CA TRP A 276 -27.01 2.33 -0.68
C TRP A 276 -26.16 2.34 -1.96
N PRO A 277 -25.29 3.35 -2.19
CA PRO A 277 -24.52 3.42 -3.42
C PRO A 277 -23.53 2.26 -3.55
N GLU A 278 -23.67 1.42 -4.59
CA GLU A 278 -22.67 0.39 -4.94
C GLU A 278 -21.29 0.97 -5.28
N ALA A 279 -21.23 2.26 -5.61
CA ALA A 279 -20.00 3.01 -5.86
C ALA A 279 -19.31 3.51 -4.58
N GLY A 280 -19.94 3.34 -3.42
CA GLY A 280 -19.29 3.52 -2.12
C GLY A 280 -18.10 2.57 -2.00
N SER A 281 -17.02 3.04 -1.36
CA SER A 281 -15.84 2.18 -1.13
C SER A 281 -16.08 1.16 -0.03
N GLU A 282 -17.10 1.36 0.81
CA GLU A 282 -17.37 0.55 2.00
C GLU A 282 -18.86 0.18 2.13
N GLY A 283 -19.17 -0.89 2.85
CA GLY A 283 -20.56 -1.25 3.13
C GLY A 283 -21.25 -0.30 4.12
N ALA A 284 -22.58 -0.17 4.04
CA ALA A 284 -23.38 0.71 4.92
C ALA A 284 -23.09 0.55 6.44
N MET A 285 -22.79 -0.67 6.89
CA MET A 285 -22.38 -0.93 8.28
C MET A 285 -21.04 -0.27 8.67
N PHE A 286 -20.07 -0.19 7.75
CA PHE A 286 -18.78 0.47 7.99
C PHE A 286 -18.99 1.98 8.15
N ALA A 287 -19.73 2.61 7.22
CA ALA A 287 -20.10 4.03 7.33
C ALA A 287 -20.84 4.35 8.64
N ALA A 288 -21.72 3.45 9.12
CA ALA A 288 -22.38 3.58 10.42
C ALA A 288 -21.38 3.53 11.59
N VAL A 289 -20.43 2.60 11.54
CA VAL A 289 -19.45 2.34 12.62
C VAL A 289 -18.33 3.39 12.67
N GLU A 290 -17.94 4.00 11.55
CA GLU A 290 -16.93 5.06 11.53
C GLU A 290 -17.49 6.46 11.81
N ALA A 291 -18.63 6.82 11.21
CA ALA A 291 -19.15 8.21 11.23
C ALA A 291 -20.64 8.33 11.62
N GLY A 292 -21.32 7.22 11.88
CA GLY A 292 -22.77 7.18 12.12
C GLY A 292 -23.23 7.53 13.54
N VAL A 293 -24.55 7.64 13.68
CA VAL A 293 -25.25 7.94 14.95
C VAL A 293 -26.28 6.85 15.23
N PRO A 294 -26.25 6.15 16.38
CA PRO A 294 -27.22 5.12 16.72
C PRO A 294 -28.60 5.74 16.98
N LEU A 295 -29.65 4.99 16.67
CA LEU A 295 -31.05 5.30 16.92
C LEU A 295 -31.59 4.44 18.05
N GLY A 296 -32.65 4.90 18.74
CA GLY A 296 -33.20 4.22 19.91
C GLY A 296 -33.96 2.91 19.61
N ASP A 297 -34.08 2.55 18.34
CA ASP A 297 -34.83 1.42 17.80
C ASP A 297 -33.91 0.32 17.22
N GLY A 298 -32.60 0.40 17.47
CA GLY A 298 -31.60 -0.53 16.93
C GLY A 298 -31.09 -0.17 15.53
N GLY A 299 -31.58 0.90 14.91
CA GLY A 299 -30.98 1.46 13.71
C GLY A 299 -29.78 2.37 13.99
N ALA A 300 -29.17 2.89 12.92
CA ALA A 300 -28.25 4.02 12.92
C ALA A 300 -28.50 4.89 11.69
N VAL A 301 -28.09 6.16 11.75
CA VAL A 301 -27.92 7.01 10.57
C VAL A 301 -26.45 6.99 10.18
N ALA A 302 -26.18 6.67 8.92
CA ALA A 302 -24.85 6.68 8.31
C ALA A 302 -24.85 7.60 7.09
N ILE A 303 -23.67 8.09 6.70
CA ILE A 303 -23.49 8.94 5.52
C ILE A 303 -22.23 8.46 4.80
N GLU A 304 -22.31 8.29 3.48
CA GLU A 304 -21.18 8.00 2.60
C GLU A 304 -21.31 8.84 1.33
N GLY A 305 -20.30 9.67 1.05
CA GLY A 305 -20.38 10.72 0.04
C GLY A 305 -21.60 11.61 0.25
N GLU A 306 -22.42 11.75 -0.79
CA GLU A 306 -23.66 12.52 -0.75
C GLU A 306 -24.90 11.69 -0.36
N THR A 307 -24.76 10.38 -0.09
CA THR A 307 -25.90 9.56 0.35
C THR A 307 -25.97 9.46 1.87
N VAL A 308 -27.13 9.79 2.44
CA VAL A 308 -27.47 9.50 3.84
C VAL A 308 -28.44 8.33 3.88
N GLY A 309 -28.23 7.38 4.80
CA GLY A 309 -29.14 6.25 4.96
C GLY A 309 -29.29 5.76 6.39
N ARG A 310 -30.39 5.04 6.60
CA ARG A 310 -30.78 4.44 7.87
C ARG A 310 -30.38 2.96 7.85
N VAL A 311 -29.32 2.61 8.56
CA VAL A 311 -28.79 1.24 8.65
C VAL A 311 -29.46 0.50 9.80
N ASP A 312 -29.95 -0.71 9.56
CA ASP A 312 -30.36 -1.62 10.62
C ASP A 312 -29.12 -2.34 11.20
N LEU A 313 -28.81 -2.11 12.47
CA LEU A 313 -27.62 -2.70 13.11
C LEU A 313 -27.75 -4.20 13.41
N ALA A 314 -28.91 -4.82 13.18
CA ALA A 314 -29.10 -6.27 13.28
C ALA A 314 -28.79 -7.00 11.97
N THR A 315 -29.01 -6.37 10.81
CA THR A 315 -28.77 -6.96 9.48
C THR A 315 -27.58 -6.35 8.73
N GLY A 316 -27.18 -5.13 9.08
CA GLY A 316 -26.12 -4.37 8.41
C GLY A 316 -26.53 -3.76 7.07
N ARG A 317 -27.81 -3.87 6.71
CA ARG A 317 -28.40 -3.28 5.50
C ARG A 317 -28.95 -1.89 5.79
N ALA A 318 -28.89 -1.00 4.80
CA ALA A 318 -29.73 0.17 4.76
C ALA A 318 -31.21 -0.25 4.58
N THR A 319 -32.08 0.40 5.36
CA THR A 319 -33.53 0.22 5.33
C THR A 319 -34.23 1.41 4.66
N ALA A 320 -33.51 2.52 4.51
CA ALA A 320 -33.87 3.68 3.72
C ALA A 320 -32.61 4.46 3.36
N ALA A 321 -32.62 5.16 2.23
CA ALA A 321 -31.59 6.10 1.82
C ALA A 321 -32.20 7.33 1.17
N ALA A 322 -31.47 8.45 1.21
CA ALA A 322 -31.80 9.69 0.53
C ALA A 322 -30.50 10.39 0.09
N GLN A 323 -30.54 11.11 -1.01
CA GLN A 323 -29.45 12.00 -1.37
C GLN A 323 -29.50 13.27 -0.50
N LEU A 324 -28.32 13.70 -0.06
CA LEU A 324 -28.07 15.04 0.44
C LEU A 324 -28.09 16.04 -0.72
N PRO A 325 -28.19 17.35 -0.46
CA PRO A 325 -28.08 18.37 -1.51
C PRO A 325 -26.73 18.27 -2.24
N GLU A 326 -26.73 18.42 -3.55
CA GLU A 326 -25.52 18.37 -4.39
C GLU A 326 -24.44 19.37 -3.91
N GLY A 327 -23.18 18.99 -4.05
CA GLY A 327 -22.03 19.76 -3.58
C GLY A 327 -21.97 19.87 -2.05
N SER A 328 -22.45 18.86 -1.32
CA SER A 328 -22.31 18.85 0.15
C SER A 328 -20.90 18.49 0.60
N GLY A 329 -20.11 17.80 -0.24
CA GLY A 329 -18.74 17.41 0.08
C GLY A 329 -18.65 16.23 1.05
N SER A 330 -17.68 16.26 1.96
CA SER A 330 -17.55 15.24 3.00
C SER A 330 -18.56 15.50 4.11
N CYS A 331 -19.26 14.46 4.58
CA CYS A 331 -20.34 14.59 5.54
C CYS A 331 -20.24 13.58 6.69
N VAL A 332 -20.71 13.96 7.88
CA VAL A 332 -20.78 13.10 9.08
C VAL A 332 -22.10 13.28 9.82
N ALA A 333 -22.63 12.19 10.41
CA ALA A 333 -23.87 12.25 11.18
C ALA A 333 -23.62 12.79 12.60
N PHE A 334 -24.51 13.64 13.10
CA PHE A 334 -24.43 14.23 14.44
C PHE A 334 -25.78 14.20 15.15
N ARG A 335 -25.78 13.85 16.44
CA ARG A 335 -27.00 13.88 17.27
C ARG A 335 -27.16 15.26 17.90
N ALA A 336 -28.11 16.05 17.43
CA ALA A 336 -28.57 17.25 18.13
C ALA A 336 -29.62 16.87 19.21
N PRO A 337 -29.94 17.78 20.16
CA PRO A 337 -30.98 17.53 21.16
C PRO A 337 -32.36 17.19 20.55
N GLU A 338 -32.69 17.78 19.40
CA GLU A 338 -33.99 17.66 18.74
C GLU A 338 -34.05 16.74 17.50
N GLY A 339 -32.93 16.12 17.11
CA GLY A 339 -32.89 15.26 15.92
C GLY A 339 -31.49 14.83 15.50
N VAL A 340 -31.39 14.16 14.35
CA VAL A 340 -30.10 13.87 13.70
C VAL A 340 -29.84 14.90 12.62
N LEU A 341 -28.61 15.37 12.53
CA LEU A 341 -28.12 16.30 11.51
C LEU A 341 -27.03 15.62 10.68
N ALA A 342 -26.92 15.99 9.42
CA ALA A 342 -25.69 15.80 8.65
C ALA A 342 -24.87 17.11 8.72
N LEU A 343 -23.60 16.99 9.09
CA LEU A 343 -22.64 18.09 9.07
C LEU A 343 -21.70 17.85 7.91
N CYS A 344 -21.58 18.81 7.01
CA CYS A 344 -20.94 18.64 5.72
C CYS A 344 -19.94 19.75 5.44
N ALA A 345 -18.83 19.44 4.77
CA ALA A 345 -17.80 20.40 4.36
C ALA A 345 -17.17 20.01 3.02
N GLY A 346 -17.06 20.99 2.12
CA GLY A 346 -16.53 20.85 0.77
C GLY A 346 -16.64 22.15 0.00
N ASP A 347 -15.87 22.32 -1.08
CA ASP A 347 -15.98 23.42 -2.05
C ASP A 347 -16.02 24.84 -1.43
N GLY A 348 -15.28 25.06 -0.35
CA GLY A 348 -15.26 26.35 0.36
C GLY A 348 -16.55 26.66 1.13
N GLN A 349 -17.34 25.64 1.46
CA GLN A 349 -18.57 25.75 2.26
C GLN A 349 -18.61 24.71 3.39
N ALA A 350 -19.36 25.04 4.44
CA ALA A 350 -19.82 24.08 5.44
C ALA A 350 -21.35 24.17 5.59
N ARG A 351 -22.03 23.03 5.64
CA ARG A 351 -23.48 22.93 5.71
C ARG A 351 -23.93 22.11 6.92
N VAL A 352 -25.03 22.54 7.53
CA VAL A 352 -25.77 21.78 8.54
C VAL A 352 -27.11 21.43 7.93
N ILE A 353 -27.38 20.14 7.80
CA ILE A 353 -28.56 19.60 7.11
C ILE A 353 -29.39 18.83 8.14
N SER A 354 -30.66 19.20 8.29
CA SER A 354 -31.60 18.46 9.14
C SER A 354 -32.04 17.18 8.45
N LEU A 355 -32.02 16.06 9.19
CA LEU A 355 -32.48 14.74 8.74
C LEU A 355 -33.82 14.34 9.39
N SER A 356 -34.51 15.30 10.01
CA SER A 356 -35.85 15.12 10.58
C SER A 356 -36.91 15.12 9.48
N GLY A 357 -36.86 14.12 8.59
CA GLY A 357 -37.66 14.01 7.37
C GLY A 357 -36.77 13.96 6.11
N ALA A 358 -37.25 14.52 5.00
CA ALA A 358 -36.41 14.71 3.82
C ALA A 358 -35.24 15.67 4.15
N PRO A 359 -34.00 15.40 3.69
CA PRO A 359 -32.84 16.25 3.97
C PRO A 359 -33.07 17.71 3.58
N ARG A 360 -32.82 18.64 4.51
CA ARG A 360 -32.98 20.09 4.29
C ARG A 360 -31.83 20.87 4.92
N ILE A 361 -31.22 21.78 4.16
CA ILE A 361 -30.20 22.69 4.70
C ILE A 361 -30.84 23.57 5.78
N GLU A 362 -30.34 23.48 7.01
CA GLU A 362 -30.69 24.34 8.13
C GLU A 362 -29.82 25.61 8.13
N ARG A 363 -28.52 25.45 7.86
CA ARG A 363 -27.55 26.55 7.82
C ARG A 363 -26.42 26.23 6.85
N GLU A 364 -25.93 27.27 6.19
CA GLU A 364 -24.71 27.26 5.38
C GLU A 364 -23.73 28.30 5.94
N PHE A 365 -22.44 28.00 5.81
CA PHE A 365 -21.32 28.83 6.24
C PHE A 365 -20.29 28.90 5.11
N GLU A 366 -19.75 30.09 4.87
CA GLU A 366 -18.65 30.26 3.93
C GLU A 366 -17.31 29.89 4.60
N MET A 367 -16.47 29.13 3.90
CA MET A 367 -15.14 28.71 4.34
C MET A 367 -14.06 29.17 3.37
N ASP A 368 -12.82 29.07 3.83
CA ASP A 368 -11.65 29.06 2.97
C ASP A 368 -11.45 27.64 2.39
N GLU A 369 -11.10 27.50 1.11
CA GLU A 369 -10.87 26.17 0.47
C GLU A 369 -9.79 25.36 1.18
N ARG A 370 -8.77 26.03 1.72
CA ARG A 370 -7.71 25.36 2.48
C ARG A 370 -8.25 24.83 3.80
N ALA A 371 -9.05 25.65 4.49
CA ALA A 371 -9.70 25.25 5.74
C ALA A 371 -10.69 24.09 5.53
N SER A 372 -11.32 23.94 4.35
CA SER A 372 -12.20 22.80 4.05
C SER A 372 -11.45 21.49 3.75
N ARG A 373 -10.13 21.54 3.47
CA ARG A 373 -9.29 20.36 3.23
C ARG A 373 -8.41 19.99 4.43
N GLU A 374 -8.04 20.95 5.27
CA GLU A 374 -7.01 20.81 6.32
C GLU A 374 -7.57 20.86 7.77
N GLY A 375 -8.89 20.83 7.99
CA GLY A 375 -9.45 21.03 9.34
C GLY A 375 -10.85 20.46 9.61
N GLU A 376 -11.18 20.41 10.90
CA GLU A 376 -12.52 20.12 11.44
C GLU A 376 -13.33 21.42 11.59
N PRO A 377 -14.20 21.81 10.63
CA PRO A 377 -14.98 23.04 10.72
C PRO A 377 -16.06 23.01 11.81
N PHE A 378 -16.52 21.83 12.23
CA PHE A 378 -17.50 21.71 13.30
C PHE A 378 -16.88 21.19 14.59
N VAL A 379 -17.44 21.64 15.71
CA VAL A 379 -17.19 21.10 17.06
C VAL A 379 -18.53 20.79 17.72
N GLY A 380 -18.66 19.67 18.42
CA GLY A 380 -19.95 19.21 18.91
C GLY A 380 -19.87 18.20 20.06
N VAL A 381 -20.95 18.14 20.84
CA VAL A 381 -21.21 17.12 21.86
C VAL A 381 -22.57 16.52 21.56
N ASP A 382 -22.60 15.24 21.16
CA ASP A 382 -23.82 14.53 20.79
C ASP A 382 -24.87 14.61 21.90
N GLY A 383 -26.08 15.03 21.54
CA GLY A 383 -27.23 15.25 22.42
C GLY A 383 -27.24 16.58 23.17
N GLU A 384 -26.20 17.43 23.05
CA GLU A 384 -26.04 18.63 23.88
C GLU A 384 -25.86 19.93 23.09
N ALA A 385 -24.82 20.02 22.25
CA ALA A 385 -24.43 21.31 21.65
C ALA A 385 -23.61 21.13 20.36
N LEU A 386 -23.75 22.07 19.42
CA LEU A 386 -23.06 22.12 18.14
C LEU A 386 -22.57 23.54 17.86
N ALA A 387 -21.41 23.66 17.21
CA ALA A 387 -20.92 24.93 16.69
C ALA A 387 -20.05 24.76 15.45
N PHE A 388 -19.96 25.82 14.65
CA PHE A 388 -19.05 25.99 13.52
C PHE A 388 -17.87 26.87 13.94
N ALA A 389 -16.63 26.44 13.69
CA ALA A 389 -15.39 27.14 14.04
C ALA A 389 -15.09 28.29 13.05
N GLY A 390 -16.01 29.24 12.96
CA GLY A 390 -15.94 30.42 12.11
C GLY A 390 -16.99 31.47 12.49
N PRO A 391 -17.07 32.59 11.75
CA PRO A 391 -18.17 33.54 11.89
C PRO A 391 -19.51 32.92 11.47
N CYS A 392 -20.63 33.46 11.97
CA CYS A 392 -21.95 33.02 11.52
C CYS A 392 -22.31 33.48 10.10
N GLU A 393 -21.69 34.56 9.62
CA GLU A 393 -22.00 35.20 8.33
C GLU A 393 -20.70 35.69 7.66
N GLY A 394 -20.61 35.44 6.35
CA GLY A 394 -19.45 35.81 5.52
C GLY A 394 -18.21 34.93 5.76
N ARG A 395 -17.28 34.94 4.79
CA ARG A 395 -15.97 34.30 4.94
C ARG A 395 -15.23 34.81 6.19
N PRO A 396 -14.44 33.97 6.87
CA PRO A 396 -13.51 34.41 7.90
C PRO A 396 -12.55 35.46 7.32
N ARG A 397 -12.77 36.75 7.59
CA ARG A 397 -11.87 37.81 7.13
C ARG A 397 -10.57 37.72 7.93
N PRO A 398 -9.40 37.48 7.32
CA PRO A 398 -8.13 37.66 8.00
C PRO A 398 -7.96 39.14 8.34
N ARG A 399 -8.24 39.52 9.60
CA ARG A 399 -8.06 40.89 10.10
C ARG A 399 -6.58 41.29 10.26
N PHE A 400 -5.69 40.32 10.15
CA PHE A 400 -4.25 40.49 10.14
C PHE A 400 -3.69 39.75 8.93
N ASP A 401 -2.63 40.29 8.34
CA ASP A 401 -1.78 39.54 7.43
C ASP A 401 -1.05 38.46 8.25
N MET A 402 -1.66 37.27 8.23
CA MET A 402 -1.21 36.12 9.01
C MET A 402 0.00 35.44 8.37
N GLU A 403 0.29 35.70 7.09
CA GLU A 403 1.53 35.26 6.44
C GLU A 403 2.70 36.14 6.91
N ALA A 404 2.52 37.46 6.96
CA ALA A 404 3.51 38.39 7.53
C ALA A 404 3.84 38.09 9.00
N LEU A 405 2.85 37.66 9.81
CA LEU A 405 3.07 37.23 11.21
C LEU A 405 3.54 35.77 11.35
N ALA A 406 3.41 34.93 10.33
CA ALA A 406 3.96 33.56 10.33
C ALA A 406 5.43 33.51 9.87
N GLY A 407 5.86 34.46 9.05
CA GLY A 407 7.20 34.52 8.46
C GLY A 407 8.37 34.52 9.45
N SER A 408 8.15 34.93 10.70
CA SER A 408 9.18 34.90 11.76
C SER A 408 9.31 33.55 12.48
N SER A 409 8.48 32.56 12.18
CA SER A 409 8.59 31.19 12.71
C SER A 409 8.67 30.20 11.56
N GLY A 410 9.87 29.63 11.31
CA GLY A 410 10.16 28.69 10.21
C GLY A 410 9.52 27.30 10.39
N SER A 411 8.20 27.27 10.55
CA SER A 411 7.41 26.20 11.18
C SER A 411 6.00 26.19 10.56
N TRP A 412 5.93 26.17 9.23
CA TRP A 412 4.69 26.27 8.45
C TRP A 412 3.86 24.97 8.50
N MET A 413 2.54 25.07 8.22
CA MET A 413 1.53 24.00 8.04
C MET A 413 0.61 23.60 9.23
N ALA A 414 0.49 24.38 10.31
CA ALA A 414 -0.59 24.16 11.28
C ALA A 414 -1.79 25.07 11.02
N ALA A 415 -2.97 24.50 10.73
CA ALA A 415 -4.22 25.25 10.60
C ALA A 415 -4.60 25.91 11.95
N ARG A 416 -4.43 27.24 12.05
CA ARG A 416 -4.85 28.02 13.23
C ARG A 416 -6.37 28.04 13.33
N GLN A 417 -6.90 27.85 14.54
CA GLN A 417 -8.34 27.90 14.82
C GLN A 417 -8.90 29.32 14.59
N SER A 418 -10.15 29.41 14.13
CA SER A 418 -10.84 30.70 14.01
C SER A 418 -11.03 31.35 15.38
N PRO A 419 -10.76 32.67 15.54
CA PRO A 419 -11.02 33.42 16.77
C PRO A 419 -12.51 33.65 17.03
N VAL A 420 -13.37 33.33 16.06
CA VAL A 420 -14.83 33.39 16.15
C VAL A 420 -15.38 31.97 16.05
N ILE A 421 -16.37 31.66 16.89
CA ILE A 421 -17.19 30.46 16.81
C ILE A 421 -18.65 30.87 16.62
N CYS A 422 -19.36 30.14 15.76
CA CYS A 422 -20.79 30.27 15.59
C CYS A 422 -21.49 29.09 16.30
N ALA A 423 -22.03 29.33 17.48
CA ALA A 423 -22.66 28.29 18.32
C ALA A 423 -24.18 28.22 18.08
N ARG A 424 -24.71 27.00 17.95
CA ARG A 424 -26.13 26.75 17.72
C ARG A 424 -26.94 26.93 19.00
N VAL A 425 -27.97 27.76 18.94
CA VAL A 425 -28.92 28.01 20.05
C VAL A 425 -30.10 27.05 19.95
N SER A 426 -30.66 26.93 18.75
CA SER A 426 -31.79 26.06 18.38
C SER A 426 -31.77 25.86 16.86
N PRO A 427 -32.64 25.02 16.25
CA PRO A 427 -32.72 24.89 14.79
C PRO A 427 -32.83 26.26 14.09
N GLY A 428 -31.91 26.53 13.17
CA GLY A 428 -31.84 27.77 12.39
C GLY A 428 -31.33 29.00 13.15
N VAL A 429 -31.17 28.93 14.48
CA VAL A 429 -30.75 30.06 15.32
C VAL A 429 -29.34 29.85 15.84
N TRP A 430 -28.45 30.76 15.47
CA TRP A 430 -27.02 30.68 15.74
C TRP A 430 -26.49 31.97 16.35
N ARG A 431 -25.43 31.87 17.16
CA ARG A 431 -24.82 32.98 17.89
C ARG A 431 -23.32 33.01 17.69
N ALA A 432 -22.80 34.14 17.21
CA ALA A 432 -21.35 34.36 17.13
C ALA A 432 -20.79 34.71 18.51
N LEU A 433 -19.70 34.04 18.90
CA LEU A 433 -18.89 34.35 20.08
C LEU A 433 -17.45 34.58 19.60
N THR A 434 -16.79 35.60 20.13
CA THR A 434 -15.45 36.03 19.68
C THR A 434 -14.48 36.08 20.85
N VAL A 435 -13.31 35.48 20.68
CA VAL A 435 -12.18 35.53 21.61
C VAL A 435 -11.44 36.87 21.43
N ASP A 436 -10.93 37.45 22.52
CA ASP A 436 -10.10 38.65 22.45
C ASP A 436 -8.81 38.39 21.65
N ALA A 437 -8.31 39.40 20.93
CA ALA A 437 -7.20 39.24 19.99
C ALA A 437 -5.91 38.66 20.62
N ALA A 438 -5.68 38.90 21.92
CA ALA A 438 -4.53 38.40 22.66
C ALA A 438 -4.64 36.91 23.04
N ASP A 439 -5.86 36.34 23.05
CA ASP A 439 -6.13 34.93 23.30
C ASP A 439 -6.30 34.14 21.99
N ALA A 440 -6.78 34.82 20.93
CA ALA A 440 -6.98 34.28 19.59
C ALA A 440 -5.71 33.66 18.96
N THR A 441 -4.52 34.21 19.26
CA THR A 441 -3.23 33.72 18.74
C THR A 441 -2.86 32.34 19.24
N ASP A 442 -3.32 31.99 20.45
CA ASP A 442 -2.96 30.77 21.20
C ASP A 442 -4.14 29.81 21.33
N LEU A 443 -5.24 30.03 20.59
CA LEU A 443 -6.45 29.22 20.66
C LEU A 443 -6.18 27.77 20.21
N LEU A 444 -6.27 26.83 21.16
CA LEU A 444 -6.07 25.39 20.92
C LEU A 444 -7.36 24.70 20.44
N ALA A 445 -8.48 25.00 21.10
CA ALA A 445 -9.74 24.28 20.86
C ALA A 445 -10.97 25.09 21.28
N TRP A 446 -12.09 24.75 20.65
CA TRP A 446 -13.43 25.21 20.97
C TRP A 446 -14.27 24.07 21.57
N VAL A 447 -15.08 24.38 22.58
CA VAL A 447 -16.01 23.43 23.20
C VAL A 447 -17.39 24.08 23.29
N PRO A 448 -18.39 23.63 22.52
CA PRO A 448 -19.73 24.22 22.53
C PRO A 448 -20.48 23.84 23.82
N ARG A 449 -21.45 24.66 24.20
CA ARG A 449 -22.31 24.48 25.39
C ARG A 449 -23.78 24.71 25.00
N PRO A 450 -24.74 24.09 25.70
CA PRO A 450 -26.17 24.29 25.44
C PRO A 450 -26.58 25.77 25.40
N GLY A 451 -27.58 26.11 24.59
CA GLY A 451 -28.09 27.48 24.44
C GLY A 451 -27.21 28.42 23.61
N GLY A 452 -26.29 27.89 22.78
CA GLY A 452 -25.37 28.70 21.97
C GLY A 452 -24.29 29.41 22.79
N ALA A 453 -23.86 28.79 23.88
CA ALA A 453 -22.70 29.21 24.67
C ALA A 453 -21.46 28.40 24.24
N ALA A 454 -20.26 28.84 24.63
CA ALA A 454 -19.02 28.12 24.32
C ALA A 454 -17.93 28.31 25.40
N THR A 455 -16.94 27.42 25.38
CA THR A 455 -15.66 27.56 26.09
C THR A 455 -14.53 27.54 25.06
N ALA A 456 -13.66 28.54 25.08
CA ALA A 456 -12.38 28.58 24.37
C ALA A 456 -11.25 28.05 25.27
N ILE A 457 -10.34 27.26 24.71
CA ILE A 457 -9.14 26.78 25.40
C ILE A 457 -7.91 27.42 24.74
N VAL A 458 -7.11 28.13 25.53
CA VAL A 458 -6.01 28.99 25.05
C VAL A 458 -4.69 28.49 25.62
N GLY A 459 -3.77 28.07 24.75
CA GLY A 459 -2.52 27.40 25.09
C GLY A 459 -1.32 28.34 25.09
N ARG A 460 -1.10 29.01 26.22
CA ARG A 460 0.03 29.93 26.43
C ARG A 460 1.35 29.17 26.45
N SER A 461 2.35 29.67 25.73
CA SER A 461 3.70 29.08 25.70
C SER A 461 4.32 28.97 27.10
N GLY A 462 5.00 27.87 27.39
CA GLY A 462 5.69 27.61 28.65
C GLY A 462 5.04 26.51 29.50
N VAL A 463 5.76 26.14 30.57
CA VAL A 463 5.38 25.09 31.53
C VAL A 463 4.45 25.57 32.65
N SER A 464 4.27 26.89 32.76
CA SER A 464 3.41 27.54 33.75
C SER A 464 2.79 28.81 33.17
N LEU A 465 1.57 29.12 33.58
CA LEU A 465 0.97 30.44 33.36
C LEU A 465 1.59 31.45 34.32
N GLY A 466 1.70 32.71 33.88
CA GLY A 466 2.03 33.83 34.76
C GLY A 466 0.84 34.27 35.61
N ASP A 467 0.87 35.49 36.14
CA ASP A 467 -0.18 36.07 37.00
C ASP A 467 -1.50 36.40 36.25
N GLU A 468 -1.64 35.99 34.99
CA GLU A 468 -2.89 36.18 34.23
C GLU A 468 -4.01 35.29 34.78
N PRO A 469 -5.28 35.76 34.82
CA PRO A 469 -6.39 34.95 35.27
C PRO A 469 -6.55 33.73 34.36
N ARG A 470 -6.40 32.53 34.93
CA ARG A 470 -6.55 31.24 34.22
C ARG A 470 -7.90 31.10 33.54
N VAL A 471 -8.93 31.71 34.11
CA VAL A 471 -10.31 31.59 33.63
C VAL A 471 -10.99 32.94 33.60
N MET A 472 -11.67 33.20 32.49
CA MET A 472 -12.44 34.42 32.25
C MET A 472 -13.82 34.02 31.72
N THR A 473 -14.88 34.71 32.12
CA THR A 473 -16.24 34.49 31.59
C THR A 473 -16.83 35.82 31.16
N ARG A 474 -17.29 35.90 29.92
CA ARG A 474 -17.85 37.09 29.27
C ARG A 474 -19.18 36.71 28.62
N GLY A 475 -20.26 36.82 29.40
CA GLY A 475 -21.58 36.32 28.99
C GLY A 475 -21.52 34.83 28.68
N ASP A 476 -21.94 34.47 27.46
CA ASP A 476 -22.02 33.08 27.00
C ASP A 476 -20.66 32.46 26.59
N LEU A 477 -19.59 33.27 26.52
CA LEU A 477 -18.23 32.81 26.28
C LEU A 477 -17.47 32.61 27.61
N ARG A 478 -16.89 31.42 27.79
CA ARG A 478 -15.85 31.17 28.80
C ARG A 478 -14.49 31.01 28.10
N VAL A 479 -13.42 31.51 28.68
CA VAL A 479 -12.05 31.32 28.21
C VAL A 479 -11.27 30.63 29.32
N ILE A 480 -10.62 29.52 29.02
CA ILE A 480 -9.73 28.80 29.93
C ILE A 480 -8.32 28.82 29.32
N ARG A 481 -7.40 29.49 29.99
CA ARG A 481 -5.99 29.56 29.64
C ARG A 481 -5.26 28.40 30.31
N VAL A 482 -4.37 27.77 29.56
CA VAL A 482 -3.56 26.63 29.99
C VAL A 482 -2.12 26.81 29.53
N ALA A 483 -1.17 26.31 30.32
CA ALA A 483 0.23 26.26 29.94
C ALA A 483 0.42 25.13 28.90
N ARG A 484 0.95 25.48 27.73
CA ARG A 484 1.02 24.61 26.54
C ARG A 484 2.01 23.46 26.70
N ASP A 485 3.08 23.70 27.43
CA ASP A 485 4.20 22.78 27.59
C ASP A 485 4.21 22.14 29.00
N ALA A 486 3.10 22.27 29.75
CA ALA A 486 2.96 21.72 31.09
C ALA A 486 2.71 20.19 31.05
N PRO A 487 3.59 19.37 31.64
CA PRO A 487 3.39 17.93 31.71
C PRO A 487 2.03 17.58 32.37
N PRO A 488 1.31 16.57 31.87
CA PRO A 488 1.73 15.59 30.87
C PRO A 488 1.40 15.97 29.41
N LEU A 489 0.93 17.19 29.14
CA LEU A 489 0.54 17.60 27.79
C LEU A 489 1.67 18.34 27.08
N VAL A 490 2.10 17.79 25.96
CA VAL A 490 2.87 18.51 24.94
C VAL A 490 1.93 18.66 23.75
N PHE A 491 1.21 19.78 23.68
CA PHE A 491 0.35 20.05 22.53
C PHE A 491 1.24 20.24 21.30
N PRO A 492 1.12 19.38 20.28
CA PRO A 492 1.97 19.49 19.11
C PRO A 492 1.86 20.89 18.49
N ARG A 493 2.95 21.39 17.91
CA ARG A 493 2.89 22.62 17.10
C ARG A 493 2.10 22.44 15.81
N TYR A 494 1.89 21.18 15.39
CA TYR A 494 1.25 20.79 14.14
C TYR A 494 0.18 19.73 14.41
N ARG A 495 -1.00 19.89 13.81
CA ARG A 495 -2.07 18.91 13.91
C ARG A 495 -1.90 17.88 12.78
N TYR A 496 -1.41 16.69 13.13
CA TYR A 496 -1.48 15.51 12.28
C TYR A 496 -2.85 14.85 12.51
N ASP A 497 -3.45 14.30 11.44
CA ASP A 497 -4.86 13.88 11.34
C ASP A 497 -5.91 14.96 11.65
N ALA A 498 -6.20 15.77 10.62
CA ALA A 498 -7.28 16.74 10.58
C ALA A 498 -8.33 16.47 9.48
N GLY A 499 -8.34 15.26 8.90
CA GLY A 499 -9.23 14.87 7.78
C GLY A 499 -10.68 14.59 8.14
N GLY A 500 -11.22 15.20 9.21
CA GLY A 500 -12.57 14.96 9.69
C GLY A 500 -13.42 16.24 9.71
N VAL A 501 -14.72 16.11 9.49
CA VAL A 501 -15.65 17.27 9.42
C VAL A 501 -16.05 17.80 10.80
N LEU A 502 -16.01 16.96 11.84
CA LEU A 502 -16.51 17.27 13.18
C LEU A 502 -15.59 16.76 14.30
N SER A 503 -15.15 17.67 15.17
CA SER A 503 -14.55 17.33 16.46
C SER A 503 -15.61 17.00 17.51
N ARG A 504 -15.55 15.79 18.08
CA ARG A 504 -16.40 15.37 19.21
C ARG A 504 -15.65 15.25 20.55
N ALA A 505 -14.33 15.48 20.53
CA ALA A 505 -13.41 14.96 21.53
C ALA A 505 -13.56 15.59 22.93
N LEU A 506 -14.15 16.78 23.04
CA LEU A 506 -14.21 17.60 24.26
C LEU A 506 -15.65 17.94 24.65
N ARG A 507 -15.93 18.01 25.96
CA ARG A 507 -17.22 18.43 26.54
C ARG A 507 -17.00 19.37 27.71
N ALA A 508 -17.82 20.42 27.81
CA ALA A 508 -17.83 21.29 29.00
C ALA A 508 -18.64 20.66 30.13
N ARG A 509 -18.11 20.63 31.35
CA ARG A 509 -18.81 20.06 32.52
C ARG A 509 -18.45 20.83 33.80
N GLY A 510 -19.46 21.28 34.53
CA GLY A 510 -19.27 21.96 35.82
C GLY A 510 -18.40 23.23 35.77
N GLY A 511 -18.30 23.90 34.61
CA GLY A 511 -17.40 25.03 34.39
C GLY A 511 -16.00 24.65 33.88
N GLY A 512 -15.60 23.38 33.97
CA GLY A 512 -14.40 22.82 33.36
C GLY A 512 -14.66 22.21 31.98
N VAL A 513 -13.66 21.47 31.47
CA VAL A 513 -13.72 20.68 30.23
C VAL A 513 -13.18 19.28 30.50
N GLU A 514 -13.82 18.25 29.95
CA GLU A 514 -13.34 16.86 29.95
C GLU A 514 -13.35 16.27 28.53
N GLY A 515 -12.39 15.41 28.21
CA GLY A 515 -12.31 14.81 26.88
C GLY A 515 -10.92 14.29 26.50
N PHE A 516 -10.75 13.96 25.23
CA PHE A 516 -9.49 13.46 24.68
C PHE A 516 -8.72 14.59 23.98
N PHE A 517 -7.49 14.85 24.42
CA PHE A 517 -6.61 15.85 23.81
C PHE A 517 -5.45 15.20 23.05
N PRO A 518 -5.01 15.80 21.92
CA PRO A 518 -3.87 15.30 21.17
C PRO A 518 -2.55 15.53 21.92
N VAL A 519 -1.64 14.56 21.86
CA VAL A 519 -0.30 14.60 22.49
C VAL A 519 0.77 13.98 21.58
N GLN A 520 2.02 14.40 21.77
CA GLN A 520 3.18 13.77 21.11
C GLN A 520 3.79 12.66 21.99
N ALA A 521 3.03 11.58 22.22
CA ALA A 521 3.40 10.51 23.15
C ALA A 521 3.50 9.12 22.48
N GLY A 522 4.44 8.97 21.54
CA GLY A 522 4.72 7.69 20.90
C GLY A 522 3.64 7.29 19.89
N SER A 523 3.09 6.08 20.01
CA SER A 523 2.02 5.56 19.14
C SER A 523 0.61 5.99 19.57
N ILE A 524 0.49 6.65 20.72
CA ILE A 524 -0.77 7.18 21.23
C ILE A 524 -0.88 8.65 20.79
N ASP A 525 -1.85 8.95 19.94
CA ASP A 525 -2.12 10.31 19.46
C ASP A 525 -2.90 11.16 20.47
N ARG A 526 -3.69 10.54 21.36
CA ARG A 526 -4.64 11.19 22.28
C ARG A 526 -4.57 10.65 23.71
N VAL A 527 -4.80 11.51 24.69
CA VAL A 527 -4.98 11.13 26.10
C VAL A 527 -6.26 11.73 26.70
N PRO A 528 -6.94 11.03 27.61
CA PRO A 528 -8.07 11.60 28.37
C PRO A 528 -7.57 12.64 29.38
N VAL A 529 -8.26 13.78 29.46
CA VAL A 529 -7.89 14.93 30.29
C VAL A 529 -9.14 15.55 30.91
N VAL A 530 -8.99 16.03 32.14
CA VAL A 530 -9.89 16.99 32.78
C VAL A 530 -9.15 18.30 32.97
N ILE A 531 -9.76 19.39 32.49
CA ILE A 531 -9.41 20.76 32.82
C ILE A 531 -10.47 21.22 33.83
N SER A 532 -10.05 21.53 35.06
CA SER A 532 -10.97 22.01 36.10
C SER A 532 -11.58 23.36 35.74
N ASP A 533 -12.59 23.79 36.49
CA ASP A 533 -13.24 25.09 36.30
C ASP A 533 -12.34 26.28 36.70
N GLU A 534 -11.21 26.04 37.39
CA GLU A 534 -10.11 27.01 37.60
C GLU A 534 -8.96 26.87 36.57
N GLY A 535 -9.07 26.01 35.56
CA GLY A 535 -8.06 25.84 34.52
C GLY A 535 -6.86 24.99 34.92
N LYS A 536 -7.03 24.05 35.87
CA LYS A 536 -6.00 23.04 36.21
C LYS A 536 -6.16 21.81 35.33
N ILE A 537 -5.13 21.49 34.55
CA ILE A 537 -5.06 20.27 33.72
C ILE A 537 -4.72 19.07 34.61
N THR A 538 -5.42 17.96 34.40
CA THR A 538 -5.11 16.63 34.93
C THR A 538 -5.35 15.60 33.83
N ALA A 539 -4.33 14.87 33.39
CA ALA A 539 -4.57 13.69 32.54
C ALA A 539 -5.11 12.54 33.39
N LEU A 540 -6.07 11.81 32.82
CA LEU A 540 -6.61 10.59 33.41
C LEU A 540 -5.73 9.40 32.98
N PRO A 541 -5.62 8.35 33.82
CA PRO A 541 -4.82 7.18 33.47
C PRO A 541 -5.42 6.44 32.27
N LEU A 542 -4.54 6.03 31.35
CA LEU A 542 -4.85 5.02 30.34
C LEU A 542 -4.68 3.61 30.93
N PRO A 543 -5.26 2.57 30.29
CA PRO A 543 -4.95 1.18 30.59
C PRO A 543 -3.44 0.90 30.55
N PRO A 544 -2.92 -0.02 31.37
CA PRO A 544 -1.52 -0.40 31.30
C PRO A 544 -1.15 -0.91 29.90
N ARG A 545 -0.03 -0.44 29.37
CA ARG A 545 0.52 -0.86 28.07
C ARG A 545 -0.34 -0.52 26.85
N THR A 546 -1.25 0.47 26.91
CA THR A 546 -1.94 1.00 25.72
C THR A 546 -0.93 1.34 24.61
N GLU A 547 -1.16 0.79 23.42
CA GLU A 547 -0.37 1.05 22.21
C GLU A 547 -1.14 1.94 21.24
N SER A 548 -2.47 1.78 21.14
CA SER A 548 -3.35 2.61 20.31
C SER A 548 -4.62 3.01 21.07
N LEU A 549 -5.20 4.16 20.68
CA LEU A 549 -6.44 4.69 21.24
C LEU A 549 -7.28 5.31 20.12
N ALA A 550 -8.48 4.79 19.87
CA ALA A 550 -9.44 5.41 18.95
C ALA A 550 -10.62 6.01 19.72
N THR A 551 -11.00 7.25 19.40
CA THR A 551 -11.97 8.04 20.19
C THR A 551 -13.23 8.38 19.40
N ALA A 552 -14.39 8.08 19.97
CA ALA A 552 -15.73 8.43 19.48
C ALA A 552 -16.41 9.44 20.43
N GLY A 553 -15.82 10.63 20.54
CA GLY A 553 -16.35 11.73 21.36
C GLY A 553 -16.35 11.44 22.86
N GLY A 554 -17.47 10.96 23.40
CA GLY A 554 -17.56 10.50 24.79
C GLY A 554 -16.93 9.13 25.04
N MET A 555 -16.84 8.32 23.99
CA MET A 555 -16.34 6.94 24.03
C MET A 555 -14.92 6.84 23.50
N ALA A 556 -14.19 5.80 23.90
CA ALA A 556 -12.96 5.41 23.23
C ALA A 556 -12.63 3.92 23.44
N LEU A 557 -11.92 3.34 22.49
CA LEU A 557 -11.40 1.99 22.52
C LEU A 557 -9.86 2.05 22.53
N ALA A 558 -9.27 1.62 23.64
CA ALA A 558 -7.84 1.47 23.82
C ALA A 558 -7.44 0.00 23.58
N GLN A 559 -6.32 -0.20 22.90
CA GLN A 559 -5.72 -1.52 22.69
C GLN A 559 -4.33 -1.53 23.31
N THR A 560 -3.99 -2.59 24.02
CA THR A 560 -2.63 -2.79 24.56
C THR A 560 -1.73 -3.53 23.57
N ASP A 561 -0.42 -3.46 23.79
CA ASP A 561 0.59 -4.26 23.06
C ASP A 561 0.50 -5.79 23.32
N GLU A 562 -0.36 -6.22 24.26
CA GLU A 562 -0.80 -7.61 24.45
C GLU A 562 -2.01 -7.98 23.57
N GLY A 563 -2.58 -7.00 22.85
CA GLY A 563 -3.83 -7.13 22.09
C GLY A 563 -5.09 -7.22 22.95
N ARG A 564 -5.01 -6.78 24.21
CA ARG A 564 -6.19 -6.65 25.09
C ARG A 564 -6.89 -5.33 24.80
N PHE A 565 -8.21 -5.35 24.79
CA PHE A 565 -9.02 -4.18 24.51
C PHE A 565 -9.68 -3.68 25.79
N PHE A 566 -9.66 -2.36 25.94
CA PHE A 566 -10.31 -1.64 27.03
C PHE A 566 -11.15 -0.54 26.41
N GLU A 567 -12.37 -0.37 26.87
CA GLU A 567 -13.21 0.72 26.41
C GLU A 567 -13.59 1.66 27.55
N THR A 568 -13.99 2.88 27.17
CA THR A 568 -14.58 3.87 28.04
C THR A 568 -15.80 4.48 27.35
N VAL A 569 -16.82 4.83 28.14
CA VAL A 569 -18.00 5.61 27.73
C VAL A 569 -18.07 6.96 28.45
N ASP A 570 -17.08 7.26 29.30
CA ASP A 570 -17.06 8.39 30.23
C ASP A 570 -15.84 9.31 30.05
N ARG A 571 -15.27 9.34 28.83
CA ARG A 571 -14.07 10.11 28.44
C ARG A 571 -12.80 9.69 29.18
N GLY A 572 -12.66 8.39 29.48
CA GLY A 572 -11.47 7.80 30.09
C GLY A 572 -11.37 8.02 31.60
N ARG A 573 -12.49 8.30 32.29
CA ARG A 573 -12.53 8.30 33.77
C ARG A 573 -12.52 6.88 34.30
N SER A 574 -13.17 5.96 33.60
CA SER A 574 -13.12 4.51 33.84
C SER A 574 -12.82 3.76 32.54
N TRP A 575 -12.23 2.58 32.69
CA TRP A 575 -11.88 1.66 31.60
C TRP A 575 -12.38 0.26 31.95
N VAL A 576 -13.13 -0.35 31.05
CA VAL A 576 -13.65 -1.72 31.16
C VAL A 576 -12.92 -2.59 30.16
N GLU A 577 -12.33 -3.70 30.61
CA GLU A 577 -11.76 -4.71 29.71
C GLU A 577 -12.89 -5.39 28.91
N VAL A 578 -12.69 -5.50 27.60
CA VAL A 578 -13.65 -6.13 26.69
C VAL A 578 -12.98 -7.24 25.88
N ALA A 579 -13.77 -8.24 25.51
CA ALA A 579 -13.30 -9.30 24.64
C ALA A 579 -12.77 -8.71 23.32
N PRO A 580 -11.59 -9.13 22.83
CA PRO A 580 -11.03 -8.68 21.56
C PRO A 580 -11.96 -9.03 20.39
N SER A 581 -11.72 -8.43 19.22
CA SER A 581 -12.37 -8.90 17.99
C SER A 581 -12.09 -10.38 17.73
N PRO A 582 -13.04 -11.13 17.15
CA PRO A 582 -12.83 -12.49 16.70
C PRO A 582 -11.91 -12.44 15.48
N GLY A 583 -10.60 -12.45 15.72
CA GLY A 583 -9.58 -12.24 14.69
C GLY A 583 -8.20 -12.02 15.31
N ASP A 584 -7.44 -11.12 14.68
CA ASP A 584 -6.07 -10.75 15.02
C ASP A 584 -6.10 -9.79 16.22
N PRO A 585 -5.49 -10.16 17.35
CA PRO A 585 -5.45 -9.31 18.53
C PRO A 585 -4.62 -8.03 18.32
N ALA A 586 -3.80 -7.94 17.25
CA ALA A 586 -3.06 -6.75 16.86
C ALA A 586 -3.82 -5.79 15.93
N SER A 587 -5.06 -6.13 15.50
CA SER A 587 -5.87 -5.27 14.65
C SER A 587 -6.26 -3.97 15.37
N ARG A 588 -5.61 -2.87 14.99
CA ARG A 588 -5.82 -1.55 15.59
C ARG A 588 -7.16 -0.95 15.20
N ALA A 589 -7.73 -0.13 16.08
CA ALA A 589 -8.90 0.66 15.77
C ALA A 589 -8.52 1.83 14.84
N SER A 590 -9.14 1.90 13.65
CA SER A 590 -8.87 2.95 12.64
C SER A 590 -9.86 4.11 12.69
N GLY A 591 -11.08 3.85 13.15
CA GLY A 591 -12.14 4.83 13.29
C GLY A 591 -13.22 4.33 14.24
N CYS A 592 -13.87 5.24 14.97
CA CYS A 592 -14.96 4.91 15.89
C CYS A 592 -16.04 6.00 15.89
N SER A 593 -17.29 5.57 15.98
CA SER A 593 -18.48 6.41 16.18
C SER A 593 -19.24 5.99 17.44
N PRO A 594 -20.30 6.73 17.84
CA PRO A 594 -21.23 6.26 18.86
C PRO A 594 -21.92 4.91 18.55
N VAL A 595 -21.85 4.41 17.30
CA VAL A 595 -22.32 3.06 16.91
C VAL A 595 -21.29 1.98 17.28
N GLY A 596 -19.97 2.27 17.22
CA GLY A 596 -18.94 1.25 17.41
C GLY A 596 -17.53 1.67 16.96
N CYS A 597 -16.68 0.68 16.61
CA CYS A 597 -15.32 0.90 16.08
C CYS A 597 -14.98 -0.06 14.92
N ARG A 598 -14.23 0.42 13.92
CA ARG A 598 -13.59 -0.43 12.91
C ARG A 598 -12.24 -0.93 13.41
N LEU A 599 -12.01 -2.23 13.25
CA LEU A 599 -10.84 -3.01 13.67
C LEU A 599 -10.28 -3.73 12.44
N GLY A 600 -9.63 -2.97 11.56
CA GLY A 600 -9.21 -3.46 10.23
C GLY A 600 -10.41 -3.78 9.33
N SER A 601 -10.57 -5.05 8.97
CA SER A 601 -11.69 -5.57 8.16
C SER A 601 -12.90 -6.02 9.00
N ILE A 602 -12.78 -6.02 10.32
CA ILE A 602 -13.87 -6.31 11.26
C ILE A 602 -14.45 -4.98 11.74
N VAL A 603 -15.78 -4.88 11.81
CA VAL A 603 -16.47 -3.82 12.53
C VAL A 603 -17.04 -4.35 13.83
N ARG A 604 -16.76 -3.64 14.92
CA ARG A 604 -17.36 -3.81 16.24
C ARG A 604 -18.54 -2.87 16.35
N VAL A 605 -19.75 -3.42 16.53
CA VAL A 605 -20.97 -2.66 16.81
C VAL A 605 -21.28 -2.79 18.30
N GLY A 606 -21.58 -1.67 18.97
CA GLY A 606 -21.87 -1.64 20.41
C GLY A 606 -20.68 -1.28 21.31
N TRP A 607 -21.02 -0.93 22.55
CA TRP A 607 -20.11 -0.64 23.67
C TRP A 607 -20.62 -1.40 24.90
N ALA A 608 -19.81 -2.27 25.50
CA ALA A 608 -20.25 -3.20 26.56
C ALA A 608 -20.44 -2.53 27.93
N SER A 609 -19.72 -1.45 28.21
CA SER A 609 -19.79 -0.62 29.42
C SER A 609 -21.06 0.23 29.51
N LEU A 610 -21.96 0.13 28.51
CA LEU A 610 -23.35 0.57 28.61
C LEU A 610 -24.28 -0.50 29.22
N ALA A 611 -23.79 -1.73 29.43
CA ALA A 611 -24.52 -2.76 30.16
C ALA A 611 -24.52 -2.46 31.68
N PRO A 612 -25.63 -2.69 32.39
CA PRO A 612 -25.68 -2.50 33.84
C PRO A 612 -24.79 -3.50 34.59
N GLU A 613 -23.92 -2.96 35.47
CA GLU A 613 -23.14 -3.63 36.54
C GLU A 613 -22.02 -4.62 36.16
N GLY A 614 -20.85 -4.48 36.81
CA GLY A 614 -20.04 -5.65 37.21
C GLY A 614 -18.56 -5.76 36.84
N ALA A 615 -17.96 -4.86 36.04
CA ALA A 615 -16.57 -5.04 35.58
C ALA A 615 -15.49 -4.61 36.61
N PRO A 616 -14.47 -5.43 36.91
CA PRO A 616 -13.39 -5.09 37.85
C PRO A 616 -12.31 -4.18 37.21
N ALA A 617 -11.69 -3.31 38.03
CA ALA A 617 -10.64 -2.40 37.62
C ALA A 617 -9.24 -3.06 37.60
N VAL A 618 -8.33 -2.51 36.76
CA VAL A 618 -7.00 -3.11 36.50
C VAL A 618 -5.97 -2.80 37.60
N ASP A 619 -5.24 -3.84 38.02
CA ASP A 619 -4.27 -3.82 39.11
C ASP A 619 -2.95 -3.09 38.78
N ALA A 620 -2.22 -2.68 39.83
CA ALA A 620 -1.06 -1.81 39.79
C ALA A 620 0.29 -2.51 39.50
N GLU A 621 0.39 -3.83 39.63
CA GLU A 621 1.67 -4.54 39.47
C GLU A 621 2.08 -4.72 38.00
N ALA A 622 1.11 -4.82 37.09
CA ALA A 622 1.31 -4.80 35.63
C ALA A 622 2.00 -3.50 35.12
N ARG A 623 2.06 -2.45 35.96
CA ARG A 623 2.63 -1.13 35.61
C ARG A 623 4.16 -1.10 35.48
N ARG A 624 4.91 -2.12 35.93
CA ARG A 624 6.40 -2.07 35.99
C ARG A 624 7.15 -2.91 34.96
N GLY A 625 6.56 -3.96 34.38
CA GLY A 625 7.29 -4.92 33.54
C GLY A 625 7.57 -4.49 32.09
N SER A 626 6.88 -3.46 31.60
CA SER A 626 6.75 -3.18 30.16
C SER A 626 7.98 -2.53 29.49
N LEU A 627 8.81 -1.79 30.23
CA LEU A 627 9.95 -1.06 29.65
C LEU A 627 11.12 -1.95 29.20
N SER A 628 11.28 -3.15 29.77
CA SER A 628 12.45 -4.01 29.49
C SER A 628 12.35 -4.81 28.18
N LEU A 629 11.14 -5.06 27.68
CA LEU A 629 10.93 -6.00 26.56
C LEU A 629 10.99 -5.34 25.16
N LEU A 630 10.79 -4.02 25.08
CA LEU A 630 10.74 -3.27 23.82
C LEU A 630 12.04 -3.39 23.00
N ALA A 631 13.21 -3.47 23.65
CA ALA A 631 14.51 -3.62 22.99
C ALA A 631 14.69 -4.94 22.21
N SER A 632 13.87 -5.96 22.49
CA SER A 632 14.05 -7.31 21.93
C SER A 632 13.36 -7.55 20.58
N ARG A 633 12.25 -6.84 20.29
CA ARG A 633 11.36 -7.18 19.17
C ARG A 633 11.65 -6.46 17.85
N GLN A 634 12.38 -5.34 17.87
CA GLN A 634 12.64 -4.53 16.67
C GLN A 634 13.53 -5.21 15.62
N LYS A 635 14.18 -6.35 15.96
CA LYS A 635 15.11 -7.10 15.10
C LYS A 635 14.49 -8.16 14.15
N ARG A 636 13.17 -8.42 14.17
CA ARG A 636 12.59 -9.65 13.56
C ARG A 636 11.64 -9.50 12.35
N ARG A 637 11.42 -8.31 11.80
CA ARG A 637 10.34 -8.06 10.79
C ARG A 637 10.74 -7.97 9.30
N ARG A 638 11.85 -8.58 8.89
CA ARG A 638 12.10 -8.89 7.46
C ARG A 638 12.47 -10.35 7.34
N GLY A 639 11.63 -11.14 6.66
CA GLY A 639 11.99 -12.49 6.24
C GLY A 639 13.22 -12.44 5.34
N ALA A 640 14.08 -13.45 5.43
CA ALA A 640 15.22 -13.55 4.52
C ALA A 640 14.69 -13.72 3.07
N PRO A 641 15.32 -13.08 2.07
CA PRO A 641 14.96 -13.32 0.68
C PRO A 641 15.11 -14.82 0.34
N PRO A 642 14.32 -15.35 -0.62
CA PRO A 642 14.46 -16.73 -1.05
C PRO A 642 15.89 -17.01 -1.53
N GLY A 643 16.37 -18.23 -1.27
CA GLY A 643 17.68 -18.67 -1.71
C GLY A 643 17.77 -18.80 -3.24
N PRO A 644 18.97 -18.69 -3.83
CA PRO A 644 19.17 -18.81 -5.27
C PRO A 644 18.86 -20.21 -5.80
N PHE A 645 18.27 -20.27 -6.99
CA PHE A 645 18.03 -21.52 -7.74
C PHE A 645 19.34 -22.13 -8.24
N ALA A 646 20.27 -21.28 -8.70
CA ALA A 646 21.58 -21.69 -9.16
C ALA A 646 22.69 -21.09 -8.29
N GLN A 647 23.65 -21.92 -7.86
CA GLN A 647 24.75 -21.49 -7.02
C GLN A 647 26.11 -21.67 -7.71
N ILE A 648 26.97 -20.67 -7.54
CA ILE A 648 28.33 -20.68 -8.07
C ILE A 648 29.31 -20.78 -6.91
N ALA A 649 30.16 -21.80 -6.93
CA ALA A 649 31.21 -22.01 -5.96
C ALA A 649 32.48 -21.28 -6.39
N CYS A 650 32.56 -19.98 -6.03
CA CYS A 650 33.77 -19.18 -6.19
C CYS A 650 34.70 -19.28 -4.97
N SER A 651 36.00 -19.13 -5.19
CA SER A 651 37.05 -19.17 -4.18
C SER A 651 38.17 -18.20 -4.56
N PHE A 652 38.88 -17.64 -3.58
CA PHE A 652 39.99 -16.71 -3.84
C PHE A 652 41.18 -17.45 -4.48
N ALA A 653 41.60 -17.01 -5.67
CA ALA A 653 42.69 -17.61 -6.43
C ALA A 653 44.05 -16.90 -6.21
N GLY A 654 44.05 -15.79 -5.47
CA GLY A 654 45.24 -15.00 -5.17
C GLY A 654 44.98 -13.94 -4.11
N ALA A 655 46.05 -13.21 -3.77
CA ALA A 655 45.96 -12.04 -2.91
C ALA A 655 45.11 -10.93 -3.56
N PRO A 656 44.46 -10.06 -2.77
CA PRO A 656 43.82 -8.86 -3.30
C PRO A 656 44.87 -7.89 -3.83
N GLU A 657 44.77 -7.54 -5.12
CA GLU A 657 45.46 -6.41 -5.72
C GLU A 657 44.69 -5.14 -5.36
N GLY A 658 45.24 -4.37 -4.41
CA GLY A 658 44.61 -3.16 -3.89
C GLY A 658 45.43 -1.91 -4.20
N ALA A 659 44.78 -0.89 -4.77
CA ALA A 659 45.32 0.46 -4.83
C ALA A 659 44.63 1.34 -3.80
N ARG A 660 45.41 1.92 -2.87
CA ARG A 660 44.94 3.08 -2.10
C ARG A 660 44.98 4.28 -3.03
N LEU A 661 43.81 4.78 -3.39
CA LEU A 661 43.68 6.02 -4.14
C LEU A 661 43.63 7.14 -3.12
N ALA A 662 44.78 7.77 -2.88
CA ALA A 662 44.81 9.04 -2.16
C ALA A 662 43.81 10.00 -2.84
N ASP A 663 43.01 10.69 -2.02
CA ASP A 663 42.02 11.68 -2.43
C ASP A 663 40.80 11.17 -3.23
N SER A 664 40.46 9.86 -3.21
CA SER A 664 39.22 9.37 -3.87
C SER A 664 37.98 9.33 -2.96
N TYR A 665 36.95 10.12 -3.30
CA TYR A 665 35.63 10.05 -2.70
C TYR A 665 34.77 9.06 -3.49
N GLY A 666 34.84 7.79 -3.08
CA GLY A 666 34.17 6.67 -3.75
C GLY A 666 34.76 6.43 -5.15
N PHE A 667 33.86 6.19 -6.10
CA PHE A 667 34.16 6.04 -7.54
C PHE A 667 35.01 7.17 -8.16
N GLY A 668 34.99 8.37 -7.59
CA GLY A 668 35.62 9.57 -8.13
C GLY A 668 36.81 10.08 -7.31
N VAL A 669 37.98 10.13 -7.95
CA VAL A 669 38.88 11.27 -7.79
C VAL A 669 38.24 12.41 -8.60
N THR A 670 37.97 13.55 -7.96
CA THR A 670 37.80 14.82 -8.67
C THR A 670 38.97 15.74 -8.26
N PRO A 671 39.68 16.38 -9.20
CA PRO A 671 40.67 17.40 -8.85
C PRO A 671 40.02 18.66 -8.25
N THR A 672 38.70 18.78 -8.40
CA THR A 672 37.84 19.76 -7.73
C THR A 672 37.33 19.23 -6.40
N VAL A 673 37.43 20.07 -5.36
CA VAL A 673 36.86 19.82 -4.02
C VAL A 673 35.35 19.60 -4.16
N VAL A 674 34.85 18.47 -3.66
CA VAL A 674 33.41 18.17 -3.63
C VAL A 674 32.71 19.23 -2.79
N ALA A 675 31.84 20.02 -3.44
CA ALA A 675 31.09 21.07 -2.76
C ALA A 675 30.18 20.47 -1.68
N PRO A 676 30.18 20.99 -0.44
CA PRO A 676 29.30 20.52 0.63
C PRO A 676 27.83 20.52 0.18
N GLY A 677 27.23 19.34 0.09
CA GLY A 677 25.84 19.15 -0.31
C GLY A 677 25.60 18.43 -1.64
N SER A 678 26.62 18.09 -2.45
CA SER A 678 26.41 17.32 -3.69
C SER A 678 25.58 16.04 -3.47
N GLY A 679 24.57 15.82 -4.31
CA GLY A 679 23.73 14.62 -4.22
C GLY A 679 24.38 13.44 -4.97
N HIS A 680 24.45 12.27 -4.37
CA HIS A 680 24.91 11.07 -5.08
C HIS A 680 23.76 10.39 -5.81
N LEU A 681 23.97 10.05 -7.08
CA LEU A 681 23.05 9.31 -7.94
C LEU A 681 23.68 7.95 -8.26
N ARG A 682 22.99 6.86 -7.91
CA ARG A 682 23.40 5.50 -8.31
C ARG A 682 23.16 5.31 -9.82
N VAL A 683 24.04 4.63 -10.54
CA VAL A 683 23.84 4.28 -11.96
C VAL A 683 23.59 2.77 -12.05
N GLY A 684 22.34 2.36 -11.81
CA GLY A 684 21.91 0.97 -11.70
C GLY A 684 22.81 0.13 -10.79
N SER A 685 23.18 -1.08 -11.21
CA SER A 685 24.29 -1.81 -10.57
C SER A 685 25.66 -1.28 -10.99
N LEU A 686 25.79 -0.55 -12.11
CA LEU A 686 27.04 -0.30 -12.83
C LEU A 686 27.99 0.68 -12.15
N GLY A 687 27.47 1.71 -11.48
CA GLY A 687 28.30 2.77 -10.93
C GLY A 687 27.55 3.89 -10.20
N SER A 688 28.08 5.11 -10.30
CA SER A 688 27.49 6.31 -9.69
C SER A 688 27.86 7.60 -10.44
N ALA A 689 27.05 8.63 -10.23
CA ALA A 689 27.32 10.01 -10.62
C ALA A 689 27.21 10.93 -9.39
N MET A 690 27.93 12.05 -9.39
CA MET A 690 27.79 13.10 -8.38
C MET A 690 27.04 14.29 -8.99
N MET A 691 25.83 14.53 -8.51
CA MET A 691 24.98 15.63 -8.96
C MET A 691 25.34 16.92 -8.20
N PRO A 692 25.53 18.06 -8.88
CA PRO A 692 25.65 19.35 -8.21
C PRO A 692 24.37 19.64 -7.40
N TRP A 693 24.52 20.26 -6.23
CA TRP A 693 23.38 20.57 -5.37
C TRP A 693 22.55 21.71 -5.97
N SER A 694 21.33 21.40 -6.42
CA SER A 694 20.29 22.38 -6.67
C SER A 694 19.30 22.41 -5.50
N SER A 695 19.08 23.61 -4.93
CA SER A 695 17.89 23.85 -4.10
C SER A 695 16.65 23.84 -5.01
N MET A 696 15.51 23.30 -4.54
CA MET A 696 14.31 23.10 -5.38
C MET A 696 13.73 24.39 -5.99
N ASN A 697 14.13 25.57 -5.48
CA ASN A 697 13.67 26.88 -5.93
C ASN A 697 14.70 27.66 -6.76
N GLN A 698 15.89 27.09 -7.00
CA GLN A 698 16.84 27.61 -7.97
C GLN A 698 16.76 26.77 -9.24
N GLY A 699 16.95 27.41 -10.40
CA GLY A 699 16.71 26.81 -11.71
C GLY A 699 17.61 25.62 -12.05
N THR A 700 17.50 25.18 -13.30
CA THR A 700 18.19 24.01 -13.89
C THR A 700 19.62 23.85 -13.33
N PRO A 701 19.99 22.67 -12.80
CA PRO A 701 21.30 22.46 -12.21
C PRO A 701 22.41 22.66 -13.25
N LEU A 702 23.07 23.82 -13.21
CA LEU A 702 24.22 24.12 -14.05
C LEU A 702 25.47 23.50 -13.42
N GLY A 703 26.21 22.69 -14.18
CA GLY A 703 27.46 22.12 -13.72
C GLY A 703 27.94 20.92 -14.53
N GLU A 704 29.14 20.47 -14.18
CA GLU A 704 29.73 19.22 -14.63
C GLU A 704 29.34 18.10 -13.66
N VAL A 705 28.76 17.01 -14.19
CA VAL A 705 28.47 15.78 -13.46
C VAL A 705 29.59 14.79 -13.77
N PRO A 706 30.46 14.47 -12.79
CA PRO A 706 31.38 13.35 -12.93
C PRO A 706 30.62 12.03 -12.71
N LEU A 707 30.80 11.10 -13.64
CA LEU A 707 30.27 9.74 -13.59
C LEU A 707 31.42 8.75 -13.54
N SER A 708 31.21 7.61 -12.88
CA SER A 708 32.12 6.48 -12.99
C SER A 708 31.37 5.16 -12.83
N TRP A 709 31.79 4.15 -13.59
CA TRP A 709 31.08 2.88 -13.70
C TRP A 709 32.03 1.74 -14.09
N LEU A 710 31.54 0.51 -13.94
CA LEU A 710 32.14 -0.68 -14.52
C LEU A 710 31.40 -1.06 -15.81
N VAL A 711 32.15 -1.49 -16.83
CA VAL A 711 31.57 -2.11 -18.03
C VAL A 711 30.91 -3.44 -17.63
N PRO A 712 29.65 -3.71 -18.04
CA PRO A 712 29.00 -4.98 -17.75
C PRO A 712 29.82 -6.18 -18.21
N LEU A 713 30.02 -7.15 -17.32
CA LEU A 713 30.76 -8.40 -17.56
C LEU A 713 32.25 -8.22 -17.94
N GLU A 714 32.84 -7.03 -17.79
CA GLU A 714 34.30 -6.88 -17.90
C GLU A 714 34.95 -7.53 -16.67
N VAL A 715 35.56 -8.72 -16.84
CA VAL A 715 36.18 -9.49 -15.73
C VAL A 715 37.26 -8.67 -15.01
N TRP A 716 38.01 -7.85 -15.74
CA TRP A 716 38.99 -6.93 -15.16
C TRP A 716 38.36 -5.70 -14.48
N GLY A 717 37.04 -5.54 -14.54
CA GLY A 717 36.21 -4.54 -13.88
C GLY A 717 36.78 -3.13 -13.90
N ARG A 718 37.34 -2.66 -15.02
CA ARG A 718 38.08 -1.40 -15.07
C ARG A 718 37.12 -0.23 -14.87
N VAL A 719 37.44 0.63 -13.90
CA VAL A 719 36.62 1.81 -13.62
C VAL A 719 36.74 2.78 -14.79
N ARG A 720 35.63 2.94 -15.52
CA ARG A 720 35.44 3.99 -16.53
C ARG A 720 34.99 5.26 -15.84
N ARG A 721 35.39 6.40 -16.37
CA ARG A 721 35.03 7.73 -15.86
C ARG A 721 34.70 8.65 -17.03
N ALA A 722 33.71 9.51 -16.83
CA ALA A 722 33.31 10.57 -17.76
C ALA A 722 32.92 11.81 -16.95
N THR A 723 32.91 12.97 -17.60
CA THR A 723 32.35 14.19 -17.05
C THR A 723 31.43 14.78 -18.11
N VAL A 724 30.14 14.90 -17.78
CA VAL A 724 29.10 15.38 -18.70
C VAL A 724 28.63 16.73 -18.18
N LYS A 725 28.43 17.70 -19.07
CA LYS A 725 27.89 19.00 -18.72
C LYS A 725 26.36 18.96 -18.79
N LEU A 726 25.68 19.54 -17.80
CA LEU A 726 24.22 19.60 -17.75
C LEU A 726 23.62 20.78 -18.55
N ASP A 727 24.45 21.62 -19.16
CA ASP A 727 24.05 22.81 -19.91
C ASP A 727 23.49 22.51 -21.32
N SER A 728 23.53 21.25 -21.76
CA SER A 728 23.10 20.80 -23.09
C SER A 728 21.64 20.34 -23.21
N ASP A 729 20.95 20.03 -22.09
CA ASP A 729 19.63 19.38 -22.13
C ASP A 729 18.47 20.31 -21.72
N PRO A 730 17.69 20.87 -22.69
CA PRO A 730 16.55 21.74 -22.39
C PRO A 730 15.34 21.00 -21.77
N THR A 731 15.37 19.66 -21.69
CA THR A 731 14.33 18.86 -21.03
C THR A 731 14.69 18.50 -19.57
N GLY A 732 15.96 18.64 -19.19
CA GLY A 732 16.59 18.06 -18.00
C GLY A 732 16.30 18.69 -16.63
N VAL A 733 15.13 19.34 -16.42
CA VAL A 733 14.74 19.72 -15.05
C VAL A 733 14.32 18.46 -14.29
N LEU A 734 15.24 17.93 -13.47
CA LEU A 734 14.97 16.85 -12.52
C LEU A 734 13.93 17.31 -11.49
N LYS A 735 12.65 17.06 -11.79
CA LYS A 735 11.50 17.43 -10.94
C LYS A 735 11.53 16.76 -9.57
N TYR A 736 12.35 15.72 -9.40
CA TYR A 736 12.49 14.95 -8.16
C TYR A 736 13.95 14.56 -7.91
N ARG A 737 14.31 14.42 -6.63
CA ARG A 737 15.61 13.85 -6.22
C ARG A 737 15.62 12.35 -6.46
N ALA A 738 16.00 11.92 -7.67
CA ALA A 738 16.27 10.52 -7.95
C ALA A 738 17.52 10.07 -7.19
N SER A 739 17.43 8.93 -6.51
CA SER A 739 18.57 8.23 -5.91
C SER A 739 19.27 7.29 -6.89
N GLU A 740 18.63 6.96 -8.01
CA GLU A 740 19.12 6.01 -9.02
C GLU A 740 18.72 6.43 -10.44
N ALA A 741 19.70 6.51 -11.34
CA ALA A 741 19.54 6.43 -12.79
C ALA A 741 19.60 4.95 -13.20
N GLN A 742 18.60 4.48 -13.93
CA GLN A 742 18.39 3.05 -14.16
C GLN A 742 18.82 2.64 -15.56
N VAL A 743 19.15 1.35 -15.69
CA VAL A 743 19.59 0.74 -16.95
C VAL A 743 18.85 -0.57 -17.21
N GLY A 744 18.53 -0.81 -18.48
CA GLY A 744 18.20 -2.12 -19.03
C GLY A 744 19.41 -2.72 -19.74
N PHE A 745 19.28 -3.94 -20.27
CA PHE A 745 20.37 -4.65 -20.94
C PHE A 745 19.91 -5.36 -22.21
N PHE A 746 20.73 -5.42 -23.25
CA PHE A 746 20.46 -6.24 -24.42
C PHE A 746 21.69 -7.00 -24.92
N LEU A 747 21.47 -8.10 -25.65
CA LEU A 747 22.54 -8.75 -26.42
C LEU A 747 22.70 -8.10 -27.78
N ASP A 748 23.92 -7.66 -28.11
CA ASP A 748 24.26 -7.29 -29.49
C ASP A 748 24.46 -8.52 -30.40
N ARG A 749 24.73 -8.29 -31.69
CA ARG A 749 24.95 -9.37 -32.67
C ARG A 749 26.21 -10.21 -32.44
N ALA A 750 27.17 -9.69 -31.68
CA ALA A 750 28.36 -10.43 -31.25
C ALA A 750 28.11 -11.21 -29.94
N GLY A 751 26.92 -11.08 -29.34
CA GLY A 751 26.58 -11.70 -28.06
C GLY A 751 27.12 -10.93 -26.85
N LYS A 752 27.45 -9.64 -27.01
CA LYS A 752 27.88 -8.77 -25.92
C LYS A 752 26.69 -8.16 -25.19
N VAL A 753 26.81 -7.99 -23.88
CA VAL A 753 25.81 -7.30 -23.06
C VAL A 753 26.04 -5.80 -23.15
N VAL A 754 25.06 -5.10 -23.72
CA VAL A 754 25.05 -3.65 -23.90
C VAL A 754 23.98 -3.05 -22.99
N PRO A 755 24.32 -2.09 -22.13
CA PRO A 755 23.34 -1.39 -21.30
C PRO A 755 22.61 -0.31 -22.11
N VAL A 756 21.36 -0.03 -21.73
CA VAL A 756 20.50 1.02 -22.31
C VAL A 756 19.84 1.81 -21.18
N ALA A 757 19.66 3.12 -21.35
CA ALA A 757 19.05 3.97 -20.33
C ALA A 757 17.58 3.56 -20.10
N ALA A 758 17.18 3.39 -18.83
CA ALA A 758 15.83 2.96 -18.47
C ALA A 758 15.19 3.89 -17.45
N GLY A 759 13.87 4.06 -17.52
CA GLY A 759 13.14 4.95 -16.62
C GLY A 759 11.67 5.15 -16.98
N VAL A 760 11.08 6.15 -16.33
CA VAL A 760 9.83 6.82 -16.75
C VAL A 760 10.19 8.25 -17.13
N ASP A 761 9.38 8.93 -17.96
CA ASP A 761 9.70 10.23 -18.56
C ASP A 761 10.25 11.27 -17.55
N SER A 762 9.66 11.36 -16.36
CA SER A 762 10.05 12.31 -15.31
C SER A 762 11.31 11.94 -14.51
N GLY A 763 11.89 10.77 -14.77
CA GLY A 763 13.10 10.24 -14.13
C GLY A 763 14.02 9.52 -15.13
N CYS A 764 13.94 9.89 -16.41
CA CYS A 764 14.81 9.38 -17.46
C CYS A 764 16.16 10.09 -17.43
N PHE A 765 17.26 9.33 -17.49
CA PHE A 765 18.63 9.84 -17.51
C PHE A 765 19.36 9.56 -18.84
N ALA A 766 18.61 9.34 -19.93
CA ALA A 766 19.18 8.91 -21.21
C ALA A 766 20.29 9.83 -21.72
N SER A 767 20.05 11.15 -21.84
CA SER A 767 21.05 12.12 -22.29
C SER A 767 22.35 12.02 -21.50
N LEU A 768 22.24 12.02 -20.16
CA LEU A 768 23.38 11.93 -19.25
C LEU A 768 24.18 10.63 -19.40
N LEU A 769 23.49 9.49 -19.56
CA LEU A 769 24.13 8.17 -19.66
C LEU A 769 24.70 7.89 -21.06
N ASP A 770 24.04 8.37 -22.11
CA ASP A 770 24.46 8.23 -23.51
C ASP A 770 25.66 9.14 -23.82
N ASP A 771 25.66 10.40 -23.35
CA ASP A 771 26.78 11.33 -23.48
C ASP A 771 28.01 10.85 -22.70
N ALA A 772 27.79 10.24 -21.53
CA ALA A 772 28.85 9.59 -20.76
C ALA A 772 29.40 8.33 -21.45
N GLY A 773 28.74 7.81 -22.49
CA GLY A 773 29.08 6.52 -23.11
C GLY A 773 28.84 5.32 -22.19
N ILE A 774 27.97 5.47 -21.18
CA ILE A 774 27.54 4.38 -20.30
C ILE A 774 26.57 3.49 -21.04
N THR A 775 25.58 4.09 -21.73
CA THR A 775 24.49 3.39 -22.42
C THR A 775 24.59 3.51 -23.93
N TRP A 776 23.88 2.62 -24.63
CA TRP A 776 23.66 2.74 -26.06
C TRP A 776 22.50 3.70 -26.36
N PRO A 777 22.68 4.70 -27.23
CA PRO A 777 21.64 5.70 -27.49
C PRO A 777 20.46 5.11 -28.25
N VAL A 778 19.28 5.21 -27.64
CA VAL A 778 17.98 4.78 -28.19
C VAL A 778 16.99 5.92 -28.41
N GLY A 779 17.41 7.17 -28.20
CA GLY A 779 16.58 8.37 -28.38
C GLY A 779 15.66 8.69 -27.20
N GLY A 780 15.91 8.10 -26.03
CA GLY A 780 15.10 8.25 -24.82
C GLY A 780 15.40 7.14 -23.82
N CYS A 781 14.50 6.89 -22.87
CA CYS A 781 14.58 5.73 -21.99
C CYS A 781 13.66 4.61 -22.44
N VAL A 782 14.14 3.36 -22.36
CA VAL A 782 13.27 2.19 -22.32
C VAL A 782 12.60 2.07 -20.94
N ALA A 783 11.56 1.26 -20.83
CA ALA A 783 10.91 1.04 -19.54
C ALA A 783 11.85 0.34 -18.51
N ARG A 784 11.57 0.55 -17.22
CA ARG A 784 12.35 -0.04 -16.10
C ARG A 784 12.46 -1.56 -16.22
N GLY A 785 13.67 -2.09 -16.05
CA GLY A 785 13.93 -3.53 -16.11
C GLY A 785 13.88 -4.13 -17.53
N ALA A 786 14.03 -3.30 -18.56
CA ALA A 786 14.01 -3.78 -19.94
C ALA A 786 15.18 -4.73 -20.26
N VAL A 787 14.85 -5.80 -20.98
CA VAL A 787 15.79 -6.75 -21.58
C VAL A 787 15.59 -6.81 -23.09
N GLY A 788 16.64 -7.06 -23.88
CA GLY A 788 16.48 -7.10 -25.33
C GLY A 788 17.54 -7.84 -26.12
N ALA A 789 17.36 -7.82 -27.43
CA ALA A 789 18.31 -8.37 -28.39
C ALA A 789 18.36 -7.53 -29.67
N ALA A 790 19.57 -7.31 -30.20
CA ALA A 790 19.81 -6.54 -31.40
C ALA A 790 19.74 -7.42 -32.67
N LEU A 791 18.95 -6.99 -33.64
CA LEU A 791 18.78 -7.61 -34.96
C LEU A 791 19.52 -6.79 -36.03
N ALA A 792 19.31 -7.14 -37.31
CA ALA A 792 20.00 -6.56 -38.46
C ALA A 792 19.80 -5.04 -38.66
N ASP A 793 18.66 -4.50 -38.24
CA ASP A 793 18.27 -3.09 -38.43
C ASP A 793 17.60 -2.44 -37.20
N ARG A 794 17.29 -3.23 -36.15
CA ARG A 794 16.52 -2.82 -34.99
C ARG A 794 16.94 -3.54 -33.72
N LEU A 795 16.71 -2.91 -32.58
CA LEU A 795 16.75 -3.49 -31.25
C LEU A 795 15.31 -3.87 -30.86
N VAL A 796 15.13 -5.04 -30.25
CA VAL A 796 13.82 -5.50 -29.71
C VAL A 796 13.94 -5.59 -28.20
N MET A 797 13.05 -4.90 -27.47
CA MET A 797 13.06 -4.80 -26.01
C MET A 797 11.75 -5.32 -25.42
N LEU A 798 11.87 -6.06 -24.34
CA LEU A 798 10.78 -6.48 -23.45
C LEU A 798 10.98 -5.82 -22.09
N ALA A 799 9.95 -5.24 -21.51
CA ALA A 799 10.01 -4.67 -20.17
C ALA A 799 8.76 -4.97 -19.34
N PRO A 800 8.89 -5.28 -18.04
CA PRO A 800 7.75 -5.30 -17.14
C PRO A 800 7.20 -3.88 -16.95
N SER A 801 5.88 -3.76 -16.97
CA SER A 801 5.14 -2.52 -16.78
C SER A 801 3.99 -2.74 -15.79
N TYR A 802 3.36 -1.65 -15.32
CA TYR A 802 2.20 -1.75 -14.44
C TYR A 802 1.01 -2.52 -15.06
N ARG A 803 0.92 -2.53 -16.40
CA ARG A 803 -0.17 -3.18 -17.16
C ARG A 803 0.15 -4.60 -17.62
N GLY A 804 1.41 -5.06 -17.50
CA GLY A 804 1.86 -6.32 -18.08
C GLY A 804 3.26 -6.19 -18.70
N LEU A 805 3.52 -6.88 -19.80
CA LEU A 805 4.79 -6.79 -20.53
C LEU A 805 4.67 -5.84 -21.73
N SER A 806 5.51 -4.82 -21.78
CA SER A 806 5.67 -3.96 -22.96
C SER A 806 6.73 -4.56 -23.89
N LEU A 807 6.35 -4.76 -25.15
CA LEU A 807 7.25 -5.13 -26.24
C LEU A 807 7.43 -3.91 -27.14
N SER A 808 8.66 -3.41 -27.23
CA SER A 808 9.02 -2.25 -28.05
C SER A 808 10.17 -2.57 -29.00
N THR A 809 10.31 -1.76 -30.04
CA THR A 809 11.43 -1.79 -30.98
C THR A 809 12.07 -0.43 -31.10
N VAL A 810 13.37 -0.40 -31.29
CA VAL A 810 14.13 0.82 -31.59
C VAL A 810 14.86 0.59 -32.91
N SER A 811 14.63 1.44 -33.91
CA SER A 811 15.43 1.41 -35.13
C SER A 811 16.89 1.74 -34.82
N LEU A 812 17.83 0.86 -35.20
CA LEU A 812 19.24 1.14 -35.02
C LEU A 812 19.65 2.26 -35.99
N PRO A 813 20.49 3.23 -35.56
CA PRO A 813 20.82 4.38 -36.38
C PRO A 813 21.64 3.97 -37.61
N ALA A 814 21.00 3.96 -38.78
CA ALA A 814 21.71 4.15 -40.03
C ALA A 814 22.29 5.57 -40.03
N ALA A 815 23.51 5.73 -40.56
CA ALA A 815 24.31 6.96 -40.43
C ALA A 815 23.48 8.25 -40.66
N GLY A 816 23.34 9.06 -39.62
CA GLY A 816 22.63 10.35 -39.66
C GLY A 816 21.14 10.32 -39.29
N ARG A 817 20.54 9.19 -38.89
CA ARG A 817 19.15 9.13 -38.40
C ARG A 817 19.09 8.98 -36.87
N VAL A 818 18.20 9.75 -36.24
CA VAL A 818 17.84 9.59 -34.82
C VAL A 818 17.14 8.24 -34.64
N PRO A 819 17.49 7.44 -33.60
CA PRO A 819 16.75 6.23 -33.27
C PRO A 819 15.28 6.55 -32.99
N VAL A 820 14.37 5.74 -33.53
CA VAL A 820 12.93 5.86 -33.27
C VAL A 820 12.49 4.65 -32.48
N GLN A 821 12.02 4.88 -31.25
CA GLN A 821 11.33 3.87 -30.46
C GLN A 821 9.86 3.77 -30.92
N ARG A 822 9.38 2.54 -31.06
CA ARG A 822 7.99 2.20 -31.37
C ARG A 822 7.56 1.01 -30.53
N ASP A 823 6.50 1.18 -29.77
CA ASP A 823 5.82 0.07 -29.09
C ASP A 823 5.14 -0.82 -30.14
N LEU A 824 5.39 -2.13 -30.06
CA LEU A 824 4.75 -3.13 -30.93
C LEU A 824 3.47 -3.68 -30.29
N ALA A 825 3.53 -4.00 -29.00
CA ALA A 825 2.39 -4.51 -28.25
C ALA A 825 2.60 -4.34 -26.73
N THR A 826 1.51 -4.41 -25.98
CA THR A 826 1.55 -4.68 -24.55
C THR A 826 0.81 -5.99 -24.30
N SER A 827 1.53 -7.05 -23.91
CA SER A 827 0.89 -8.25 -23.39
C SER A 827 0.39 -7.94 -21.99
N LEU A 828 -0.93 -7.83 -21.83
CA LEU A 828 -1.52 -7.52 -20.54
C LEU A 828 -1.44 -8.76 -19.63
N VAL A 829 -0.65 -8.64 -18.57
CA VAL A 829 -0.50 -9.65 -17.51
C VAL A 829 -1.07 -9.02 -16.25
N PRO A 830 -1.84 -9.75 -15.41
CA PRO A 830 -2.46 -9.19 -14.22
C PRO A 830 -1.51 -8.34 -13.36
N ARG A 831 -2.02 -7.25 -12.78
CA ARG A 831 -1.19 -6.23 -12.11
C ARG A 831 -0.24 -6.85 -11.09
N GLY A 832 1.04 -6.49 -11.17
CA GLY A 832 2.08 -6.99 -10.26
C GLY A 832 2.48 -8.45 -10.48
N MET A 833 2.00 -9.14 -11.52
CA MET A 833 2.49 -10.47 -11.90
C MET A 833 3.80 -10.39 -12.67
N ALA A 834 3.95 -9.49 -13.63
CA ALA A 834 5.17 -9.38 -14.43
C ALA A 834 6.43 -9.21 -13.55
N ALA A 835 6.36 -8.41 -12.49
CA ALA A 835 7.48 -8.18 -11.55
C ALA A 835 7.90 -9.42 -10.71
N ARG A 836 7.20 -10.56 -10.83
CA ARG A 836 7.49 -11.84 -10.15
C ARG A 836 8.39 -12.77 -10.94
N TYR A 837 8.59 -12.47 -12.22
CA TYR A 837 9.37 -13.30 -13.12
C TYR A 837 10.64 -12.57 -13.53
N THR A 838 11.69 -13.34 -13.73
CA THR A 838 12.96 -12.84 -14.23
C THR A 838 13.04 -13.11 -15.73
N PHE A 839 13.09 -12.03 -16.51
CA PHE A 839 13.06 -12.06 -17.97
C PHE A 839 14.47 -12.00 -18.55
N GLY A 840 14.72 -12.81 -19.58
CA GLY A 840 15.92 -12.74 -20.39
C GLY A 840 15.58 -12.56 -21.86
N ALA A 841 16.57 -12.15 -22.65
CA ALA A 841 16.39 -11.84 -24.08
C ALA A 841 17.58 -12.34 -24.90
N GLY A 842 17.31 -12.81 -26.11
CA GLY A 842 18.33 -13.34 -27.00
C GLY A 842 17.87 -13.48 -28.45
N VAL A 843 18.66 -14.21 -29.25
CA VAL A 843 18.35 -14.49 -30.66
C VAL A 843 18.45 -15.99 -30.91
N ARG A 844 17.44 -16.58 -31.56
CA ARG A 844 17.42 -17.96 -32.05
C ARG A 844 17.14 -17.97 -33.54
N ALA A 845 18.04 -18.55 -34.34
CA ALA A 845 17.93 -18.60 -35.81
C ALA A 845 17.62 -17.24 -36.49
N GLY A 846 18.13 -16.14 -35.93
CA GLY A 846 17.88 -14.77 -36.41
C GLY A 846 16.59 -14.11 -35.91
N ALA A 847 15.69 -14.87 -35.25
CA ALA A 847 14.50 -14.32 -34.60
C ALA A 847 14.81 -13.87 -33.15
N PRO A 848 14.27 -12.74 -32.69
CA PRO A 848 14.34 -12.35 -31.28
C PRO A 848 13.50 -13.30 -30.43
N VAL A 849 14.03 -13.70 -29.28
CA VAL A 849 13.34 -14.56 -28.32
C VAL A 849 13.47 -14.00 -26.92
N PHE A 850 12.44 -14.23 -26.12
CA PHE A 850 12.44 -13.89 -24.70
C PHE A 850 12.28 -15.15 -23.87
N VAL A 851 13.07 -15.21 -22.81
CA VAL A 851 13.00 -16.25 -21.79
C VAL A 851 12.33 -15.66 -20.56
N VAL A 852 11.51 -16.46 -19.91
CA VAL A 852 11.01 -16.16 -18.57
C VAL A 852 11.42 -17.28 -17.63
N VAL A 853 11.86 -16.88 -16.44
CA VAL A 853 12.14 -17.77 -15.30
C VAL A 853 11.12 -17.43 -14.22
N ASP A 854 10.37 -18.43 -13.75
CA ASP A 854 9.53 -18.27 -12.58
C ASP A 854 10.32 -18.52 -11.28
N GLY A 855 9.71 -18.22 -10.15
CA GLY A 855 10.32 -18.41 -8.84
C GLY A 855 10.39 -19.85 -8.34
N THR A 856 10.11 -20.83 -9.20
CA THR A 856 10.47 -22.24 -8.99
C THR A 856 11.79 -22.59 -9.70
N GLY A 857 12.32 -21.66 -10.51
CA GLY A 857 13.44 -21.88 -11.41
C GLY A 857 13.03 -22.53 -12.74
N GLU A 858 11.76 -22.87 -12.95
CA GLU A 858 11.27 -23.34 -14.25
C GLU A 858 11.35 -22.22 -15.29
N ALA A 859 11.69 -22.60 -16.53
CA ALA A 859 11.99 -21.65 -17.59
C ALA A 859 11.23 -21.95 -18.89
N ALA A 860 10.79 -20.90 -19.56
CA ALA A 860 10.11 -20.96 -20.84
C ALA A 860 10.66 -19.94 -21.82
N LEU A 861 10.67 -20.27 -23.11
CA LEU A 861 11.15 -19.43 -24.20
C LEU A 861 10.04 -19.21 -25.23
N ALA A 862 9.71 -17.95 -25.50
CA ALA A 862 8.83 -17.55 -26.59
C ALA A 862 9.61 -16.77 -27.67
N GLU A 863 9.41 -17.14 -28.93
CA GLU A 863 9.81 -16.33 -30.08
C GLU A 863 8.86 -15.13 -30.24
N VAL A 864 9.35 -14.02 -30.78
CA VAL A 864 8.50 -12.88 -31.13
C VAL A 864 8.25 -12.81 -32.62
N ASP A 865 6.97 -12.82 -32.97
CA ASP A 865 6.47 -12.41 -34.27
C ASP A 865 6.45 -10.88 -34.34
N LEU A 866 7.48 -10.31 -34.97
CA LEU A 866 7.65 -8.85 -35.11
C LEU A 866 6.63 -8.19 -36.04
N GLU A 867 6.01 -8.94 -36.94
CA GLU A 867 4.99 -8.41 -37.85
C GLU A 867 3.65 -8.24 -37.11
N ARG A 868 3.32 -9.21 -36.25
CA ARG A 868 2.11 -9.21 -35.42
C ARG A 868 2.29 -8.54 -34.06
N GLY A 869 3.52 -8.24 -33.65
CA GLY A 869 3.86 -7.74 -32.32
C GLY A 869 3.56 -8.75 -31.19
N ARG A 870 3.55 -10.05 -31.48
CA ARG A 870 3.05 -11.08 -30.53
C ARG A 870 4.08 -12.16 -30.24
N PHE A 871 3.98 -12.75 -29.05
CA PHE A 871 4.73 -13.95 -28.71
C PHE A 871 4.13 -15.17 -29.44
N ARG A 872 5.00 -16.04 -29.93
CA ARG A 872 4.65 -17.38 -30.41
C ARG A 872 4.52 -18.35 -29.22
N ALA A 873 4.14 -19.59 -29.50
CA ALA A 873 4.00 -20.62 -28.49
C ALA A 873 5.28 -20.78 -27.64
N ALA A 874 5.14 -20.66 -26.32
CA ALA A 874 6.26 -20.87 -25.42
C ALA A 874 6.72 -22.33 -25.42
N SER A 875 8.02 -22.53 -25.52
CA SER A 875 8.72 -23.80 -25.41
C SER A 875 9.37 -23.94 -24.03
N ARG A 876 9.26 -25.11 -23.39
CA ARG A 876 9.91 -25.35 -22.09
C ARG A 876 11.43 -25.44 -22.28
N LEU A 877 12.17 -24.74 -21.43
CA LEU A 877 13.62 -24.88 -21.29
C LEU A 877 13.93 -25.76 -20.07
N VAL A 878 15.16 -26.27 -19.97
CA VAL A 878 15.59 -26.93 -18.72
C VAL A 878 15.58 -25.90 -17.57
N PRO A 879 15.18 -26.25 -16.33
CA PRO A 879 15.13 -25.27 -15.23
C PRO A 879 16.47 -24.60 -14.94
N LEU A 880 16.44 -23.36 -14.45
CA LEU A 880 17.62 -22.61 -14.02
C LEU A 880 18.36 -23.32 -12.86
N ALA A 881 17.68 -24.13 -12.06
CA ALA A 881 18.32 -24.98 -11.05
C ALA A 881 19.27 -26.04 -11.65
N ALA A 882 19.16 -26.35 -12.95
CA ALA A 882 20.07 -27.23 -13.68
C ALA A 882 21.25 -26.49 -14.36
N LEU A 883 21.45 -25.20 -14.06
CA LEU A 883 22.50 -24.37 -14.63
C LEU A 883 23.89 -24.92 -14.33
N ARG A 884 24.64 -25.20 -15.40
CA ARG A 884 26.07 -25.56 -15.35
C ARG A 884 26.91 -24.37 -15.78
N LEU A 885 28.21 -24.40 -15.48
CA LEU A 885 29.12 -23.43 -16.08
C LEU A 885 29.31 -23.71 -17.57
N GLY A 886 29.47 -22.67 -18.38
CA GLY A 886 29.73 -22.81 -19.82
C GLY A 886 31.01 -23.58 -20.16
N SER A 887 31.94 -23.67 -19.20
CA SER A 887 33.17 -24.47 -19.27
C SER A 887 32.99 -25.96 -18.94
N ASP A 888 31.79 -26.41 -18.53
CA ASP A 888 31.47 -27.82 -18.30
C ASP A 888 31.54 -28.58 -19.64
N PRO A 889 32.11 -29.81 -19.71
CA PRO A 889 32.14 -30.60 -20.94
C PRO A 889 30.77 -30.85 -21.57
N ALA A 890 29.68 -30.90 -20.78
CA ALA A 890 28.31 -31.00 -21.30
C ALA A 890 27.80 -29.70 -21.95
N CYS A 891 28.47 -28.57 -21.68
CA CYS A 891 28.24 -27.25 -22.27
C CYS A 891 29.18 -26.93 -23.43
N ALA A 892 30.04 -27.87 -23.85
CA ALA A 892 30.88 -27.72 -25.02
C ALA A 892 30.00 -27.52 -26.28
N PRO A 893 30.35 -26.58 -27.19
CA PRO A 893 29.59 -26.35 -28.42
C PRO A 893 29.50 -27.65 -29.24
N ARG A 894 28.27 -28.08 -29.55
CA ARG A 894 28.05 -29.26 -30.39
C ARG A 894 28.36 -28.89 -31.84
N ALA A 895 29.53 -29.29 -32.33
CA ALA A 895 30.01 -29.00 -33.68
C ALA A 895 29.26 -29.73 -34.81
N SER A 896 28.07 -30.29 -34.55
CA SER A 896 27.30 -31.05 -35.53
C SER A 896 26.27 -30.17 -36.25
N ALA A 897 26.09 -30.39 -37.55
CA ALA A 897 24.99 -29.83 -38.34
C ALA A 897 23.61 -30.45 -37.99
N SER A 898 23.43 -30.87 -36.73
CA SER A 898 22.19 -31.44 -36.24
C SER A 898 21.16 -30.33 -35.98
N PRO A 899 19.87 -30.52 -36.31
CA PRO A 899 18.81 -29.56 -35.98
C PRO A 899 18.79 -29.16 -34.50
N ALA A 900 19.18 -30.08 -33.59
CA ALA A 900 19.26 -29.81 -32.15
C ALA A 900 20.34 -28.76 -31.76
N ALA A 901 21.33 -28.49 -32.61
CA ALA A 901 22.27 -27.38 -32.39
C ALA A 901 21.64 -26.01 -32.70
N ASN A 902 20.58 -25.96 -33.52
CA ASN A 902 19.83 -24.75 -33.82
C ASN A 902 18.79 -24.39 -32.73
N GLU A 903 18.63 -25.24 -31.70
CA GLU A 903 17.71 -25.02 -30.58
C GLU A 903 18.34 -24.24 -29.41
N GLU A 904 19.68 -24.16 -29.34
CA GLU A 904 20.42 -23.43 -28.30
C GLU A 904 20.29 -21.92 -28.54
N VAL A 905 19.72 -21.20 -27.58
CA VAL A 905 19.70 -19.72 -27.55
C VAL A 905 20.81 -19.21 -26.63
N ARG A 906 21.49 -18.12 -26.97
CA ARG A 906 22.20 -17.31 -25.96
C ARG A 906 21.31 -16.16 -25.53
N VAL A 907 21.07 -16.03 -24.22
CA VAL A 907 20.27 -14.95 -23.62
C VAL A 907 21.07 -14.12 -22.61
N VAL A 908 20.79 -12.82 -22.55
CA VAL A 908 21.09 -11.99 -21.37
C VAL A 908 19.94 -12.14 -20.39
N LEU A 909 20.27 -12.35 -19.11
CA LEU A 909 19.32 -12.51 -18.01
C LEU A 909 19.76 -11.64 -16.84
N PRO A 910 19.19 -10.43 -16.65
CA PRO A 910 19.26 -9.74 -15.36
C PRO A 910 18.54 -10.58 -14.30
N PHE A 911 19.06 -10.60 -13.08
CA PHE A 911 18.51 -11.36 -11.96
C PHE A 911 18.74 -10.60 -10.65
N SER A 912 18.00 -10.89 -9.60
CA SER A 912 18.19 -10.28 -8.26
C SER A 912 18.69 -11.27 -7.23
N THR A 913 18.09 -12.47 -7.20
CA THR A 913 18.38 -13.52 -6.21
C THR A 913 18.47 -14.92 -6.83
N GLU A 914 18.12 -15.08 -8.10
CA GLU A 914 17.95 -16.37 -8.79
C GLU A 914 19.28 -17.13 -8.99
N ILE A 915 20.37 -16.38 -9.16
CA ILE A 915 21.74 -16.89 -9.24
C ILE A 915 22.55 -16.26 -8.10
N GLY A 916 23.25 -17.07 -7.31
CA GLY A 916 23.99 -16.59 -6.14
C GLY A 916 25.31 -17.32 -5.88
N LEU A 917 26.01 -16.91 -4.83
CA LEU A 917 27.22 -17.59 -4.37
C LEU A 917 26.87 -18.77 -3.47
N ALA A 918 27.59 -19.87 -3.62
CA ALA A 918 27.49 -21.02 -2.72
C ALA A 918 27.97 -20.63 -1.29
N PRO A 919 27.15 -20.81 -0.24
CA PRO A 919 27.50 -20.41 1.12
C PRO A 919 28.86 -20.96 1.59
N GLY A 920 29.62 -20.10 2.28
CA GLY A 920 30.92 -20.47 2.87
C GLY A 920 32.08 -20.69 1.89
N LYS A 921 31.87 -20.62 0.56
CA LYS A 921 32.97 -20.79 -0.42
C LYS A 921 33.86 -19.53 -0.54
N MET A 922 33.30 -18.35 -0.27
CA MET A 922 34.03 -17.10 -0.10
C MET A 922 33.78 -16.54 1.31
N PRO A 923 34.62 -16.86 2.32
CA PRO A 923 34.43 -16.37 3.68
C PRO A 923 34.37 -14.84 3.74
N GLY A 924 33.31 -14.31 4.38
CA GLY A 924 33.02 -12.89 4.47
C GLY A 924 32.39 -12.26 3.21
N VAL A 925 32.17 -13.01 2.12
CA VAL A 925 31.50 -12.49 0.91
C VAL A 925 30.16 -13.19 0.71
N THR A 926 29.09 -12.42 0.59
CA THR A 926 27.72 -12.91 0.36
C THR A 926 27.06 -12.19 -0.81
N SER A 927 26.10 -12.81 -1.49
CA SER A 927 25.28 -12.11 -2.49
C SER A 927 24.44 -11.04 -1.81
N SER A 928 24.44 -9.80 -2.32
CA SER A 928 23.68 -8.70 -1.70
C SER A 928 22.15 -8.82 -1.90
N GLY A 929 21.70 -9.72 -2.77
CA GLY A 929 20.30 -9.84 -3.19
C GLY A 929 19.83 -8.69 -4.09
N THR A 930 20.76 -7.95 -4.69
CA THR A 930 20.46 -6.85 -5.63
C THR A 930 20.90 -7.20 -7.05
N ALA A 931 20.28 -6.54 -8.03
CA ALA A 931 20.49 -6.75 -9.47
C ALA A 931 21.92 -7.15 -9.90
N GLY A 932 22.00 -8.28 -10.60
CA GLY A 932 23.11 -8.77 -11.40
C GLY A 932 22.67 -9.05 -12.84
N VAL A 933 23.59 -9.51 -13.68
CA VAL A 933 23.32 -9.91 -15.08
C VAL A 933 24.14 -11.13 -15.46
N ALA A 934 23.49 -12.09 -16.14
CA ALA A 934 24.09 -13.32 -16.62
C ALA A 934 23.96 -13.43 -18.14
N VAL A 935 24.88 -14.17 -18.76
CA VAL A 935 24.76 -14.65 -20.14
C VAL A 935 24.67 -16.17 -20.08
N ILE A 936 23.54 -16.72 -20.55
CA ILE A 936 23.23 -18.14 -20.49
C ILE A 936 23.00 -18.66 -21.90
N ARG A 937 23.67 -19.76 -22.26
CA ARG A 937 23.25 -20.61 -23.38
C ARG A 937 22.24 -21.63 -22.90
N TRP A 938 21.07 -21.69 -23.52
CA TRP A 938 19.91 -22.40 -23.01
C TRP A 938 19.22 -23.21 -24.10
N SER A 939 18.83 -24.43 -23.78
CA SER A 939 18.01 -25.32 -24.60
C SER A 939 16.96 -26.05 -23.74
N ALA A 940 16.14 -26.89 -24.37
CA ALA A 940 15.24 -27.82 -23.67
C ALA A 940 15.99 -28.85 -22.78
N THR A 941 17.31 -29.03 -22.95
CA THR A 941 18.10 -30.08 -22.27
C THR A 941 19.30 -29.57 -21.47
N THR A 942 19.74 -28.33 -21.70
CA THR A 942 20.96 -27.77 -21.10
C THR A 942 20.79 -26.28 -20.78
N ALA A 943 21.36 -25.84 -19.65
CA ALA A 943 21.53 -24.44 -19.27
C ALA A 943 23.00 -24.23 -18.90
N CYS A 944 23.66 -23.32 -19.60
CA CYS A 944 25.11 -23.16 -19.58
C CYS A 944 25.46 -21.68 -19.36
N LEU A 945 25.93 -21.35 -18.16
CA LEU A 945 26.33 -20.01 -17.76
C LEU A 945 27.66 -19.64 -18.43
N ASP A 946 27.60 -18.87 -19.51
CA ASP A 946 28.77 -18.36 -20.23
C ASP A 946 29.44 -17.22 -19.45
N ALA A 947 28.66 -16.34 -18.81
CA ALA A 947 29.18 -15.24 -17.98
C ALA A 947 28.19 -14.80 -16.89
N VAL A 948 28.70 -14.19 -15.83
CA VAL A 948 27.90 -13.60 -14.75
C VAL A 948 28.57 -12.38 -14.13
N GLU A 949 27.76 -11.40 -13.78
CA GLU A 949 28.09 -10.29 -12.90
C GLU A 949 27.03 -10.23 -11.81
N MET A 950 27.42 -10.37 -10.55
CA MET A 950 26.51 -10.32 -9.40
C MET A 950 26.99 -9.31 -8.38
N SER A 951 26.04 -8.57 -7.79
CA SER A 951 26.30 -7.69 -6.68
C SER A 951 26.54 -8.50 -5.39
N VAL A 952 27.56 -8.13 -4.62
CA VAL A 952 27.95 -8.85 -3.40
C VAL A 952 28.23 -7.88 -2.24
N ARG A 953 28.06 -8.36 -1.02
CA ARG A 953 28.53 -7.73 0.21
C ARG A 953 29.87 -8.35 0.60
N ASP A 954 30.83 -7.55 1.08
CA ASP A 954 32.12 -8.06 1.59
C ASP A 954 32.38 -7.58 3.02
N GLU A 955 31.96 -8.42 3.97
CA GLU A 955 32.05 -8.20 5.42
C GLU A 955 33.51 -8.00 5.89
N ARG A 956 34.50 -8.47 5.11
CA ARG A 956 35.93 -8.25 5.39
C ARG A 956 36.32 -6.76 5.33
N TYR A 957 35.52 -5.94 4.65
CA TYR A 957 35.71 -4.49 4.50
C TYR A 957 34.51 -3.68 5.05
N GLU A 958 33.54 -4.31 5.72
CA GLU A 958 32.25 -3.70 6.10
C GLU A 958 31.83 -3.92 7.57
N ALA A 959 32.77 -4.14 8.49
CA ALA A 959 32.45 -4.45 9.90
C ALA A 959 31.51 -3.45 10.61
N GLU A 960 31.38 -2.20 10.10
CA GLU A 960 30.62 -1.12 10.73
C GLU A 960 29.48 -0.53 9.86
N GLN A 961 29.33 -0.95 8.59
CA GLN A 961 28.31 -0.37 7.70
C GLN A 961 26.95 -1.10 7.83
N GLY A 962 25.88 -0.32 7.97
CA GLY A 962 24.51 -0.82 8.10
C GLY A 962 23.95 -1.44 6.81
N PHE A 963 22.69 -1.87 6.84
CA PHE A 963 21.96 -2.55 5.74
C PHE A 963 21.80 -1.75 4.42
N TYR A 964 22.42 -0.58 4.29
CA TYR A 964 22.29 0.28 3.12
C TYR A 964 23.67 0.61 2.57
N ASP A 965 23.99 0.08 1.38
CA ASP A 965 25.19 0.48 0.64
C ASP A 965 25.13 1.99 0.36
N PRO A 966 26.11 2.80 0.83
CA PRO A 966 26.13 4.21 0.50
C PRO A 966 26.31 4.36 -1.03
N PRO A 967 25.62 5.34 -1.66
CA PRO A 967 25.81 5.62 -3.08
C PRO A 967 27.29 5.79 -3.43
N GLY A 968 27.72 5.21 -4.55
CA GLY A 968 29.13 5.28 -4.97
C GLY A 968 30.02 4.13 -4.48
N THR A 969 29.47 3.09 -3.85
CA THR A 969 30.14 1.79 -3.72
C THR A 969 29.65 0.81 -4.78
N VAL A 970 30.56 0.09 -5.44
CA VAL A 970 30.23 -1.10 -6.25
C VAL A 970 31.08 -2.27 -5.79
N LYS A 971 30.40 -3.36 -5.46
CA LYS A 971 30.99 -4.58 -4.91
C LYS A 971 30.38 -5.74 -5.69
N LYS A 972 31.19 -6.40 -6.52
CA LYS A 972 30.69 -7.39 -7.49
C LYS A 972 31.64 -8.56 -7.67
N VAL A 973 31.06 -9.74 -7.92
CA VAL A 973 31.78 -10.86 -8.55
C VAL A 973 31.46 -10.84 -10.04
N VAL A 974 32.50 -10.82 -10.87
CA VAL A 974 32.39 -10.95 -12.33
C VAL A 974 33.14 -12.21 -12.75
N ALA A 975 32.51 -13.07 -13.55
CA ALA A 975 33.12 -14.30 -14.04
C ALA A 975 32.70 -14.61 -15.48
N HIS A 976 33.65 -15.12 -16.27
CA HIS A 976 33.47 -15.56 -17.65
C HIS A 976 33.99 -17.00 -17.80
N PHE A 977 33.14 -17.87 -18.35
CA PHE A 977 33.34 -19.33 -18.39
C PHE A 977 33.48 -19.86 -19.82
N ALA A 978 32.73 -19.31 -20.78
CA ALA A 978 32.78 -19.71 -22.19
C ALA A 978 32.13 -18.65 -23.10
N GLY A 979 32.35 -18.79 -24.40
CA GLY A 979 31.79 -17.89 -25.41
C GLY A 979 32.73 -16.76 -25.85
N PRO A 980 32.27 -15.84 -26.70
CA PRO A 980 32.97 -14.60 -26.99
C PRO A 980 33.01 -13.73 -25.73
N GLU A 981 34.00 -12.83 -25.64
CA GLU A 981 34.05 -11.85 -24.55
C GLU A 981 32.74 -11.02 -24.54
N PRO A 982 31.90 -11.14 -23.49
CA PRO A 982 30.56 -10.56 -23.48
C PRO A 982 30.56 -9.07 -23.12
N ALA A 983 31.73 -8.51 -22.78
CA ALA A 983 31.87 -7.11 -22.40
C ALA A 983 31.76 -6.20 -23.63
N TRP A 984 30.89 -5.20 -23.54
CA TRP A 984 30.77 -4.14 -24.54
C TRP A 984 31.86 -3.08 -24.37
N SER A 985 32.47 -2.64 -25.47
CA SER A 985 33.46 -1.55 -25.45
C SER A 985 33.21 -0.59 -26.61
N GLN A 986 32.91 0.67 -26.29
CA GLN A 986 32.59 1.71 -27.28
C GLN A 986 33.81 2.22 -28.08
N GLY A 987 35.00 1.66 -27.83
CA GLY A 987 36.30 2.17 -28.29
C GLY A 987 36.87 1.55 -29.58
N GLY A 988 36.05 0.88 -30.39
CA GLY A 988 36.51 0.29 -31.67
C GLY A 988 36.77 1.34 -32.76
N ASP A 989 35.79 2.22 -33.02
CA ASP A 989 35.74 3.04 -34.25
C ASP A 989 35.33 4.51 -34.02
N ARG A 990 35.45 5.07 -32.81
CA ARG A 990 35.16 6.51 -32.57
C ARG A 990 36.37 7.37 -32.97
N PRO A 991 36.27 8.27 -33.98
CA PRO A 991 37.36 9.18 -34.35
C PRO A 991 37.46 10.32 -33.32
N GLY A 992 38.11 10.06 -32.19
CA GLY A 992 38.04 10.97 -31.04
C GLY A 992 38.95 10.66 -29.84
N GLY A 993 40.26 10.48 -30.06
CA GLY A 993 41.30 11.01 -29.16
C GLY A 993 41.45 10.56 -27.70
N VAL A 994 40.70 9.57 -27.17
CA VAL A 994 40.89 9.09 -25.79
C VAL A 994 41.78 7.85 -25.73
N THR A 995 43.09 8.05 -25.51
CA THR A 995 44.08 6.97 -25.37
C THR A 995 44.08 6.36 -23.96
N ALA A 996 43.39 5.24 -23.78
CA ALA A 996 43.51 4.42 -22.57
C ALA A 996 44.75 3.51 -22.62
N THR A 997 45.72 3.73 -21.72
CA THR A 997 46.91 2.88 -21.58
C THR A 997 46.55 1.47 -21.10
N GLN A 998 46.78 0.45 -21.94
CA GLN A 998 46.54 -0.95 -21.59
C GLN A 998 47.74 -1.57 -20.86
N GLY A 999 47.58 -1.91 -19.57
CA GLY A 999 48.48 -2.83 -18.87
C GLY A 999 48.23 -4.28 -19.32
N LYS A 1000 49.30 -5.01 -19.66
CA LYS A 1000 49.24 -6.43 -20.08
C LYS A 1000 49.28 -7.37 -18.88
N GLY A 1001 48.11 -7.76 -18.36
CA GLY A 1001 47.96 -8.94 -17.50
C GLY A 1001 47.71 -10.21 -18.33
N SER A 1002 48.44 -11.31 -18.09
CA SER A 1002 48.24 -12.57 -18.81
C SER A 1002 47.15 -13.44 -18.18
N ALA A 1003 46.21 -13.93 -18.97
CA ALA A 1003 45.15 -14.82 -18.50
C ALA A 1003 45.68 -16.22 -18.08
N ILE A 1004 45.20 -16.72 -16.94
CA ILE A 1004 45.44 -18.09 -16.47
C ILE A 1004 44.54 -19.04 -17.28
N ARG A 1005 45.11 -20.11 -17.86
CA ARG A 1005 44.35 -21.10 -18.66
C ARG A 1005 43.63 -22.11 -17.75
N GLY A 1006 42.37 -22.41 -18.06
CA GLY A 1006 41.68 -23.65 -17.63
C GLY A 1006 40.62 -23.50 -16.53
N ALA A 1007 40.68 -22.44 -15.73
CA ALA A 1007 39.53 -21.97 -14.95
C ALA A 1007 38.93 -20.76 -15.66
N GLY A 1008 37.60 -20.59 -15.61
CA GLY A 1008 36.96 -19.38 -16.12
C GLY A 1008 37.55 -18.14 -15.46
N SER A 1009 37.85 -17.10 -16.24
CA SER A 1009 38.44 -15.87 -15.72
C SER A 1009 37.40 -15.17 -14.84
N ALA A 1010 37.71 -15.03 -13.54
CA ALA A 1010 36.80 -14.45 -12.56
C ALA A 1010 37.54 -13.53 -11.59
N ALA A 1011 36.86 -12.49 -11.13
CA ALA A 1011 37.37 -11.52 -10.16
C ALA A 1011 36.26 -11.04 -9.22
N LEU A 1012 36.65 -10.81 -7.97
CA LEU A 1012 35.93 -9.94 -7.05
C LEU A 1012 36.45 -8.52 -7.27
N VAL A 1013 35.54 -7.59 -7.51
CA VAL A 1013 35.82 -6.16 -7.74
C VAL A 1013 35.11 -5.36 -6.66
N LEU A 1014 35.88 -4.65 -5.86
CA LEU A 1014 35.40 -3.76 -4.81
C LEU A 1014 35.89 -2.34 -5.11
N VAL A 1015 34.94 -1.42 -5.28
CA VAL A 1015 35.19 0.01 -5.44
C VAL A 1015 34.44 0.69 -4.30
N THR A 1016 35.19 1.27 -3.36
CA THR A 1016 34.68 1.98 -2.18
C THR A 1016 35.42 3.30 -2.00
N TYR A 1017 35.05 4.08 -0.98
CA TYR A 1017 35.72 5.35 -0.68
C TYR A 1017 37.20 5.14 -0.35
N GLY A 1018 38.10 5.80 -1.08
CA GLY A 1018 39.57 5.69 -0.95
C GLY A 1018 40.21 4.42 -1.48
N GLN A 1019 39.45 3.45 -2.01
CA GLN A 1019 39.96 2.09 -2.21
C GLN A 1019 39.37 1.38 -3.45
N GLU A 1020 40.26 0.84 -4.28
CA GLU A 1020 39.96 -0.09 -5.36
C GLU A 1020 40.66 -1.43 -5.05
N VAL A 1021 39.90 -2.52 -4.95
CA VAL A 1021 40.43 -3.88 -4.77
C VAL A 1021 39.94 -4.79 -5.89
N ARG A 1022 40.88 -5.55 -6.45
CA ARG A 1022 40.65 -6.60 -7.43
C ARG A 1022 41.22 -7.88 -6.84
N GLN A 1023 40.41 -8.91 -6.66
CA GLN A 1023 40.89 -10.20 -6.16
C GLN A 1023 40.53 -11.31 -7.15
N PRO A 1024 41.51 -11.99 -7.78
CA PRO A 1024 41.23 -13.04 -8.73
C PRO A 1024 40.52 -14.21 -8.05
N LEU A 1025 39.57 -14.82 -8.74
CA LEU A 1025 38.75 -15.93 -8.26
C LEU A 1025 38.90 -17.16 -9.15
N THR A 1026 38.71 -18.33 -8.54
CA THR A 1026 38.41 -19.57 -9.27
C THR A 1026 36.98 -19.96 -8.93
N CYS A 1027 36.12 -19.96 -9.95
CA CYS A 1027 34.71 -20.33 -9.84
C CYS A 1027 34.44 -21.69 -10.50
N ARG A 1028 33.64 -22.52 -9.84
CA ARG A 1028 33.16 -23.83 -10.30
C ARG A 1028 31.64 -23.90 -10.13
N SER A 1029 30.98 -24.82 -10.81
CA SER A 1029 29.59 -25.16 -10.49
C SER A 1029 29.55 -25.62 -9.03
N ALA A 1030 28.62 -25.08 -8.24
CA ALA A 1030 28.22 -25.82 -7.05
C ALA A 1030 27.48 -27.06 -7.58
N ALA A 1031 27.98 -28.25 -7.25
CA ALA A 1031 27.15 -29.43 -7.35
C ALA A 1031 25.96 -29.22 -6.38
N PRO A 1032 24.71 -29.49 -6.80
CA PRO A 1032 23.56 -29.44 -5.91
C PRO A 1032 23.67 -30.47 -4.78
#